data_AF-S7ZF82-F1
#
_entry.id   AF-S7ZF82-F1
#
_cell.length_a   1.000
_cell.length_b   1.000
_cell.length_c   1.000
_cell.angle_alpha   90.00
_cell.angle_beta   90.00
_cell.angle_gamma   90.00
#
_symmetry.space_group_name_H-M   'P 1'
#
loop_
_entity.id
_entity.type
_entity.pdbx_description
1 polymer ?
#
loop_
_entity_poly.entity_id
_entity_poly.type
_entity_poly.pdbx_seq_one_letter_code
_entity_poly.pdbx_strand_id
1 'polypeptide(L)'
;MDRVVIVGAGLYGLIAAKTYLQVSGAYDTPPNSDDSTDQFSDELPVSFTGTKHEIQQSSGLELLVLDSASDIGGTWAKERLYPNLFSQNSYGMYEFSDLPLSEVTPEDRDGVGRQFIAGWKINRYLRRWCEKWRLKKHIRLNWRVKHIRRLDSREWELNVVISTDSAEMRQVTVICDKLILATGLTSVPNLPKILSLIDPASKDRVLHAKDVGVWARNYLGYRPFPDEETAADHENANESKTLKHHQDEDIPLRSVVIYGGAKSAFDLVHFFATLHRKEPSLHLQGAPLNPVTVHWVIREDGIGPAWMTPPTSSSVDGKIIPSDQAASTRLLHYLDPSCDDQPTRLRVSRGSHGAVRKLSVEGSWLVRLLHGNSLGRWLTRRLWRSVDRHLEKFAQYDSDPKMQRLRPRNSVISCISPIGIANQSDLWDTIRSPHVKVYRASIEAVDAMPEGRGTKHETLQVFLNRNRRLNNIDLVVHATGYKPIVPIVFQPLSLRLDLGLSAFSKHREGLLEQDEDSHVEDDRETWVHGLKWLNIDGLTANVVRQRLSERGRRSTNRAWPISTAQPQLFSHRLFRRMISPQLVEEGDRSFAVMGVLYTSTIAVVAEVQALWVAAFLTGGFDRPSEGCKPSDDTGLRLNTLSRDRMDHIISEDVVLAKLTGNGLEVDAIHVSLDTMICSCETLD
;
A
#
# COMPACT_ATOMS: atom_id res chain seq x y z
N MET A 1 31.35 10.54 3.34
CA MET A 1 29.89 10.85 3.29
C MET A 1 29.15 9.81 4.10
N ASP A 2 27.84 9.96 4.34
CA ASP A 2 27.08 8.98 5.12
C ASP A 2 26.75 7.74 4.29
N ARG A 3 26.84 6.56 4.90
CA ARG A 3 26.40 5.28 4.34
C ARG A 3 24.90 5.12 4.54
N VAL A 4 24.16 4.94 3.47
CA VAL A 4 22.69 4.86 3.52
C VAL A 4 22.20 3.50 3.04
N VAL A 5 21.35 2.87 3.85
CA VAL A 5 20.64 1.65 3.48
C VAL A 5 19.15 1.94 3.34
N ILE A 6 18.57 1.45 2.23
CA ILE A 6 17.12 1.46 1.99
C ILE A 6 16.63 0.03 1.97
N VAL A 7 15.61 -0.29 2.76
CA VAL A 7 15.00 -1.62 2.81
C VAL A 7 13.69 -1.61 2.01
N GLY A 8 13.70 -2.25 0.85
CA GLY A 8 12.63 -2.30 -0.13
C GLY A 8 13.01 -1.61 -1.45
N ALA A 9 12.93 -2.34 -2.56
CA ALA A 9 13.11 -1.88 -3.94
C ALA A 9 11.75 -1.74 -4.68
N GLY A 10 10.69 -1.44 -3.93
CA GLY A 10 9.39 -1.04 -4.49
C GLY A 10 9.36 0.45 -4.90
N LEU A 11 8.19 0.93 -5.34
CA LEU A 11 7.99 2.32 -5.79
C LEU A 11 8.64 3.37 -4.86
N TYR A 12 8.35 3.30 -3.56
CA TYR A 12 8.86 4.23 -2.54
C TYR A 12 10.38 4.12 -2.33
N GLY A 13 10.93 2.92 -2.37
CA GLY A 13 12.37 2.70 -2.18
C GLY A 13 13.19 3.17 -3.37
N LEU A 14 12.70 2.95 -4.59
CA LEU A 14 13.35 3.43 -5.81
C LEU A 14 13.38 4.96 -5.87
N ILE A 15 12.26 5.63 -5.56
CA ILE A 15 12.24 7.10 -5.54
C ILE A 15 13.06 7.69 -4.39
N ALA A 16 13.11 7.02 -3.23
CA ALA A 16 13.97 7.41 -2.12
C ALA A 16 15.46 7.32 -2.52
N ALA A 17 15.88 6.22 -3.15
CA ALA A 17 17.24 6.01 -3.64
C ALA A 17 17.67 7.14 -4.59
N LYS A 18 16.89 7.36 -5.66
CA LYS A 18 17.14 8.41 -6.64
C LYS A 18 17.18 9.79 -6.02
N THR A 19 16.20 10.12 -5.18
CA THR A 19 16.09 11.45 -4.58
C THR A 19 17.25 11.73 -3.63
N TYR A 20 17.65 10.74 -2.83
CA TYR A 20 18.81 10.87 -1.95
C TYR A 20 20.10 11.08 -2.75
N LEU A 21 20.32 10.30 -3.80
CA LEU A 21 21.46 10.45 -4.72
C LEU A 21 21.48 11.83 -5.35
N GLN A 22 20.32 12.31 -5.83
CA GLN A 22 20.19 13.61 -6.47
C GLN A 22 20.45 14.77 -5.51
N VAL A 23 19.85 14.77 -4.31
CA VAL A 23 20.04 15.84 -3.30
C VAL A 23 21.48 15.88 -2.81
N SER A 24 22.18 14.74 -2.81
CA SER A 24 23.55 14.64 -2.35
C SER A 24 24.59 14.86 -3.47
N GLY A 25 24.15 15.27 -4.67
CA GLY A 25 25.03 15.64 -5.79
C GLY A 25 25.64 14.48 -6.57
N ALA A 26 25.12 13.25 -6.44
CA ALA A 26 25.66 12.07 -7.12
C ALA A 26 25.52 12.13 -8.66
N TYR A 27 24.64 13.00 -9.17
CA TYR A 27 24.39 13.18 -10.60
C TYR A 27 24.93 14.50 -11.16
N ASP A 28 25.65 15.29 -10.36
CA ASP A 28 26.21 16.59 -10.77
C ASP A 28 27.45 16.43 -11.66
N THR A 29 28.16 15.31 -11.54
CA THR A 29 29.32 14.97 -12.36
C THR A 29 28.94 14.04 -13.52
N PRO A 30 29.54 14.23 -14.71
CA PRO A 30 29.30 13.33 -15.83
C PRO A 30 29.78 11.90 -15.50
N PRO A 31 29.13 10.86 -16.05
CA PRO A 31 29.57 9.47 -15.90
C PRO A 31 31.05 9.30 -16.22
N ASN A 32 31.78 8.62 -15.33
CA ASN A 32 33.07 8.04 -15.70
C ASN A 32 32.85 6.94 -16.76
N SER A 33 33.79 6.78 -17.69
CA SER A 33 33.73 5.79 -18.77
C SER A 33 33.64 4.33 -18.31
N ASP A 34 34.00 4.05 -17.04
CA ASP A 34 33.91 2.72 -16.41
C ASP A 34 32.52 2.39 -15.83
N ASP A 35 31.56 3.34 -15.79
CA ASP A 35 30.20 3.13 -15.24
C ASP A 35 29.26 2.41 -16.24
N SER A 36 29.82 1.57 -17.11
CA SER A 36 29.15 1.00 -18.30
C SER A 36 28.24 -0.19 -18.02
N THR A 37 28.29 -0.77 -16.82
CA THR A 37 27.45 -1.91 -16.43
C THR A 37 26.39 -1.49 -15.41
N ASP A 38 25.26 -0.95 -15.89
CA ASP A 38 24.04 -0.80 -15.08
C ASP A 38 23.35 -2.16 -14.91
N GLN A 39 24.03 -3.06 -14.21
CA GLN A 39 23.55 -4.38 -13.85
C GLN A 39 23.33 -4.46 -12.34
N PHE A 40 22.49 -5.39 -11.92
CA PHE A 40 22.42 -5.76 -10.51
C PHE A 40 23.76 -6.38 -10.10
N SER A 41 24.17 -6.14 -8.86
CA SER A 41 25.36 -6.75 -8.28
C SER A 41 24.93 -7.61 -7.10
N ASP A 42 25.62 -8.72 -6.86
CA ASP A 42 25.36 -9.61 -5.72
C ASP A 42 26.39 -9.46 -4.60
N GLU A 43 27.29 -8.47 -4.71
CA GLU A 43 28.37 -8.26 -3.76
C GLU A 43 28.01 -7.19 -2.73
N LEU A 44 28.32 -7.43 -1.45
CA LEU A 44 28.21 -6.40 -0.41
C LEU A 44 29.39 -5.42 -0.57
N PRO A 45 29.15 -4.10 -0.78
CA PRO A 45 30.25 -3.15 -0.83
C PRO A 45 30.99 -3.12 0.52
N VAL A 46 32.32 -3.09 0.46
CA VAL A 46 33.20 -3.18 1.64
C VAL A 46 32.87 -2.13 2.70
N SER A 47 32.41 -0.95 2.28
CA SER A 47 32.02 0.12 3.20
C SER A 47 30.88 -0.21 4.17
N PHE A 48 30.05 -1.20 3.85
CA PHE A 48 28.96 -1.64 4.71
C PHE A 48 29.32 -2.83 5.61
N THR A 49 30.56 -3.34 5.57
CA THR A 49 30.93 -4.58 6.30
C THR A 49 31.39 -4.35 7.74
N GLY A 50 31.53 -3.11 8.18
CA GLY A 50 32.16 -2.74 9.45
C GLY A 50 31.74 -1.35 9.92
N THR A 51 32.11 -0.98 11.13
CA THR A 51 31.82 0.35 11.69
C THR A 51 32.75 1.43 11.10
N LYS A 52 32.41 2.71 11.29
CA LYS A 52 33.28 3.84 10.92
C LYS A 52 34.69 3.76 11.52
N HIS A 53 34.87 3.05 12.63
CA HIS A 53 36.18 2.86 13.27
C HIS A 53 37.02 1.79 12.57
N GLU A 54 36.39 0.81 11.93
CA GLU A 54 37.04 -0.33 11.29
C GLU A 54 37.35 -0.07 9.81
N ILE A 55 36.48 0.70 9.14
CA ILE A 55 36.61 0.99 7.71
C ILE A 55 37.05 2.43 7.51
N GLN A 56 38.16 2.59 6.79
CA GLN A 56 38.65 3.90 6.38
C GLN A 56 37.64 4.57 5.43
N GLN A 57 37.20 5.78 5.76
CA GLN A 57 36.13 6.48 5.04
C GLN A 57 36.42 6.57 3.55
N SER A 58 35.54 6.01 2.73
CA SER A 58 35.53 6.30 1.30
C SER A 58 35.05 7.75 1.09
N SER A 59 35.63 8.42 0.11
CA SER A 59 35.34 9.82 -0.21
C SER A 59 34.02 10.00 -0.98
N GLY A 60 33.34 8.90 -1.36
CA GLY A 60 32.14 8.89 -2.18
C GLY A 60 30.85 8.71 -1.40
N LEU A 61 29.73 8.94 -2.08
CA LEU A 61 28.39 8.65 -1.57
C LEU A 61 28.10 7.15 -1.70
N GLU A 62 27.61 6.54 -0.62
CA GLU A 62 27.39 5.10 -0.57
C GLU A 62 25.94 4.80 -0.23
N LEU A 63 25.24 4.23 -1.21
CA LEU A 63 23.84 3.83 -1.11
C LEU A 63 23.71 2.34 -1.42
N LEU A 64 22.97 1.64 -0.58
CA LEU A 64 22.60 0.24 -0.76
C LEU A 64 21.08 0.07 -0.59
N VAL A 65 20.43 -0.56 -1.56
CA VAL A 65 19.01 -0.90 -1.54
C VAL A 65 18.87 -2.41 -1.42
N LEU A 66 18.16 -2.90 -0.41
CA LEU A 66 17.98 -4.33 -0.14
C LEU A 66 16.51 -4.70 -0.33
N ASP A 67 16.21 -5.71 -1.15
CA ASP A 67 14.87 -6.30 -1.24
C ASP A 67 14.92 -7.83 -1.15
N SER A 68 13.93 -8.38 -0.46
CA SER A 68 13.74 -9.82 -0.33
C SER A 68 13.11 -10.49 -1.56
N ALA A 69 12.50 -9.71 -2.44
CA ALA A 69 11.91 -10.13 -3.71
C ALA A 69 13.01 -10.43 -4.74
N SER A 70 12.67 -11.25 -5.74
CA SER A 70 13.59 -11.57 -6.85
C SER A 70 13.52 -10.54 -7.99
N ASP A 71 12.57 -9.59 -7.90
CA ASP A 71 12.42 -8.49 -8.85
C ASP A 71 12.08 -7.16 -8.14
N ILE A 72 12.38 -6.04 -8.80
CA ILE A 72 12.04 -4.70 -8.34
C ILE A 72 10.55 -4.40 -8.53
N GLY A 73 10.09 -3.33 -7.88
CA GLY A 73 8.73 -2.79 -8.07
C GLY A 73 7.74 -3.20 -7.00
N GLY A 74 8.15 -4.03 -6.03
CA GLY A 74 7.35 -4.37 -4.86
C GLY A 74 6.05 -5.07 -5.26
N THR A 75 4.89 -4.40 -5.11
CA THR A 75 3.60 -4.94 -5.57
C THR A 75 3.58 -5.29 -7.06
N TRP A 76 4.40 -4.61 -7.86
CA TRP A 76 4.53 -4.82 -9.30
C TRP A 76 5.69 -5.73 -9.69
N ALA A 77 6.37 -6.36 -8.73
CA ALA A 77 7.43 -7.33 -9.01
C ALA A 77 6.89 -8.49 -9.86
N LYS A 78 7.69 -9.01 -10.80
CA LYS A 78 7.32 -10.06 -11.77
C LYS A 78 6.55 -11.20 -11.11
N GLU A 79 7.01 -11.64 -9.94
CA GLU A 79 6.45 -12.77 -9.23
C GLU A 79 5.04 -12.53 -8.68
N ARG A 80 4.66 -11.28 -8.40
CA ARG A 80 3.36 -10.87 -7.84
C ARG A 80 2.32 -10.49 -8.88
N LEU A 81 2.71 -10.32 -10.13
CA LEU A 81 1.78 -10.02 -11.22
C LEU A 81 0.87 -11.22 -11.48
N TYR A 82 -0.43 -10.99 -11.58
CA TYR A 82 -1.42 -11.96 -12.05
C TYR A 82 -2.15 -11.41 -13.29
N PRO A 83 -2.77 -12.27 -14.13
CA PRO A 83 -3.11 -11.92 -15.52
C PRO A 83 -3.97 -10.68 -15.72
N ASN A 84 -4.97 -10.46 -14.85
CA ASN A 84 -5.87 -9.31 -14.94
C ASN A 84 -5.60 -8.25 -13.85
N LEU A 85 -4.36 -8.16 -13.36
CA LEU A 85 -3.94 -7.10 -12.44
C LEU A 85 -3.74 -5.79 -13.19
N PHE A 86 -4.62 -4.83 -12.94
CA PHE A 86 -4.57 -3.47 -13.50
C PHE A 86 -4.45 -2.42 -12.40
N SER A 87 -3.75 -1.33 -12.71
CA SER A 87 -3.72 -0.13 -11.89
C SER A 87 -5.11 0.49 -11.76
N GLN A 88 -5.37 1.08 -10.60
CA GLN A 88 -6.53 1.94 -10.36
C GLN A 88 -6.27 3.38 -10.81
N ASN A 89 -5.04 3.69 -11.18
CA ASN A 89 -4.65 4.98 -11.70
C ASN A 89 -4.46 4.92 -13.20
N SER A 90 -4.92 5.97 -13.85
CA SER A 90 -4.73 6.23 -15.28
C SER A 90 -3.32 6.73 -15.57
N TYR A 91 -2.98 6.75 -16.86
CA TYR A 91 -1.79 7.43 -17.38
C TYR A 91 -1.77 8.90 -16.92
N GLY A 92 -0.57 9.44 -16.65
CA GLY A 92 -0.40 10.76 -16.04
C GLY A 92 -0.56 10.79 -14.51
N MET A 93 -1.24 9.80 -13.91
CA MET A 93 -1.44 9.72 -12.45
C MET A 93 -0.54 8.67 -11.77
N TYR A 94 -0.01 7.71 -12.53
CA TYR A 94 0.88 6.63 -12.06
C TYR A 94 2.27 6.73 -12.69
N GLU A 95 2.94 7.86 -12.51
CA GLU A 95 4.28 8.11 -13.05
C GLU A 95 5.04 9.10 -12.19
N PHE A 96 6.37 8.98 -12.19
CA PHE A 96 7.27 9.98 -11.61
C PHE A 96 7.38 11.19 -12.53
N SER A 97 7.56 12.37 -11.93
CA SER A 97 7.56 13.67 -12.60
C SER A 97 8.61 13.81 -13.71
N ASP A 98 9.66 13.00 -13.68
CA ASP A 98 10.77 13.07 -14.61
C ASP A 98 10.72 12.04 -15.75
N LEU A 99 9.77 11.11 -15.78
CA LEU A 99 9.61 10.15 -16.88
C LEU A 99 8.12 9.78 -17.06
N PRO A 100 7.48 10.23 -18.14
CA PRO A 100 6.11 9.83 -18.46
C PRO A 100 6.00 8.32 -18.76
N LEU A 101 4.95 7.67 -18.26
CA LEU A 101 4.75 6.23 -18.46
C LEU A 101 4.45 5.90 -19.94
N SER A 102 3.83 6.83 -20.66
CA SER A 102 3.53 6.72 -22.10
C SER A 102 4.78 6.65 -22.98
N GLU A 103 5.92 7.19 -22.53
CA GLU A 103 7.19 7.10 -23.26
C GLU A 103 7.80 5.69 -23.21
N VAL A 104 7.50 4.92 -22.16
CA VAL A 104 8.02 3.56 -21.97
C VAL A 104 7.04 2.50 -22.49
N THR A 105 5.76 2.67 -22.17
CA THR A 105 4.69 1.76 -22.56
C THR A 105 3.52 2.57 -23.10
N PRO A 106 3.31 2.60 -24.43
CA PRO A 106 2.22 3.34 -25.04
C PRO A 106 0.85 2.96 -24.47
N GLU A 107 -0.04 3.94 -24.47
CA GLU A 107 -1.46 3.72 -24.15
C GLU A 107 -2.08 2.76 -25.17
N ASP A 108 -2.91 1.83 -24.68
CA ASP A 108 -3.66 0.93 -25.55
C ASP A 108 -4.74 1.72 -26.31
N ARG A 109 -4.73 1.63 -27.65
CA ARG A 109 -5.57 2.47 -28.53
C ARG A 109 -6.98 1.90 -28.78
N ASP A 110 -7.36 0.83 -28.08
CA ASP A 110 -8.54 0.01 -28.42
C ASP A 110 -9.89 0.55 -27.95
N GLY A 111 -10.06 1.87 -27.96
CA GLY A 111 -11.36 2.53 -27.83
C GLY A 111 -11.77 2.93 -26.41
N VAL A 112 -12.71 3.87 -26.40
CA VAL A 112 -13.21 4.67 -25.26
C VAL A 112 -13.33 3.87 -23.96
N GLY A 113 -12.54 4.23 -22.94
CA GLY A 113 -12.72 3.79 -21.57
C GLY A 113 -12.03 2.48 -21.15
N ARG A 114 -11.13 1.92 -21.97
CA ARG A 114 -10.30 0.73 -21.64
C ARG A 114 -8.89 1.06 -21.13
N GLN A 115 -8.67 2.28 -20.65
CA GLN A 115 -7.35 2.90 -20.40
C GLN A 115 -6.74 2.56 -19.03
N PHE A 116 -6.72 1.28 -18.64
CA PHE A 116 -6.06 0.87 -17.40
C PHE A 116 -4.65 0.37 -17.65
N ILE A 117 -3.71 0.76 -16.79
CA ILE A 117 -2.32 0.34 -16.93
C ILE A 117 -2.20 -1.10 -16.39
N ALA A 118 -1.86 -2.05 -17.26
CA ALA A 118 -1.58 -3.43 -16.86
C ALA A 118 -0.35 -3.48 -15.93
N GLY A 119 -0.35 -4.39 -14.95
CA GLY A 119 0.71 -4.44 -13.95
C GLY A 119 2.11 -4.68 -14.52
N TRP A 120 2.22 -5.44 -15.60
CA TRP A 120 3.49 -5.66 -16.30
C TRP A 120 4.04 -4.38 -16.97
N LYS A 121 3.16 -3.47 -17.42
CA LYS A 121 3.57 -2.16 -17.96
C LYS A 121 4.20 -1.29 -16.88
N ILE A 122 3.64 -1.31 -15.66
CA ILE A 122 4.21 -0.60 -14.51
C ILE A 122 5.57 -1.18 -14.12
N ASN A 123 5.71 -2.51 -14.08
CA ASN A 123 7.01 -3.13 -13.84
C ASN A 123 8.06 -2.69 -14.87
N ARG A 124 7.71 -2.73 -16.16
CA ARG A 124 8.58 -2.27 -17.26
C ARG A 124 8.94 -0.80 -17.13
N TYR A 125 7.98 0.05 -16.77
CA TYR A 125 8.20 1.46 -16.46
C TYR A 125 9.25 1.63 -15.36
N LEU A 126 9.11 0.93 -14.23
CA LEU A 126 10.05 1.01 -13.11
C LEU A 126 11.45 0.51 -13.48
N ARG A 127 11.56 -0.54 -14.32
CA ARG A 127 12.85 -1.01 -14.85
C ARG A 127 13.54 0.07 -15.69
N ARG A 128 12.80 0.65 -16.64
CA ARG A 128 13.32 1.73 -17.49
C ARG A 128 13.69 2.97 -16.69
N TRP A 129 12.93 3.26 -15.63
CA TRP A 129 13.21 4.36 -14.71
C TRP A 129 14.47 4.12 -13.88
N CYS A 130 14.68 2.89 -13.39
CA CYS A 130 15.92 2.51 -12.71
C CYS A 130 17.13 2.64 -13.62
N GLU A 131 17.01 2.28 -14.90
CA GLU A 131 18.08 2.44 -15.90
C GLU A 131 18.42 3.91 -16.16
N LYS A 132 17.39 4.74 -16.31
CA LYS A 132 17.55 6.20 -16.49
C LYS A 132 18.40 6.81 -15.37
N TRP A 133 18.22 6.34 -14.14
CA TRP A 133 18.88 6.86 -12.94
C TRP A 133 20.04 5.99 -12.42
N ARG A 134 20.44 4.96 -13.17
CA ARG A 134 21.52 4.01 -12.84
C ARG A 134 21.42 3.43 -11.43
N LEU A 135 20.22 3.02 -11.05
CA LEU A 135 19.94 2.52 -9.70
C LEU A 135 20.32 1.04 -9.53
N LYS A 136 20.45 0.26 -10.61
CA LYS A 136 20.60 -1.21 -10.51
C LYS A 136 21.85 -1.61 -9.74
N LYS A 137 22.97 -0.88 -9.92
CA LYS A 137 24.22 -1.12 -9.18
C LYS A 137 24.08 -1.00 -7.65
N HIS A 138 23.10 -0.21 -7.18
CA HIS A 138 22.83 -0.01 -5.76
C HIS A 138 21.88 -1.05 -5.16
N ILE A 139 21.21 -1.87 -5.99
CA ILE A 139 20.15 -2.77 -5.55
C ILE A 139 20.70 -4.19 -5.35
N ARG A 140 20.26 -4.85 -4.27
CA ARG A 140 20.44 -6.29 -4.00
C ARG A 140 19.07 -6.95 -3.85
N LEU A 141 18.76 -7.86 -4.75
CA LEU A 141 17.51 -8.65 -4.77
C LEU A 141 17.75 -10.00 -4.09
N ASN A 142 16.71 -10.65 -3.59
CA ASN A 142 16.81 -11.86 -2.75
C ASN A 142 17.55 -11.67 -1.41
N TRP A 143 17.68 -10.41 -0.95
CA TRP A 143 18.35 -10.04 0.30
C TRP A 143 17.31 -9.65 1.35
N ARG A 144 17.00 -10.58 2.25
CA ARG A 144 15.99 -10.39 3.29
C ARG A 144 16.61 -9.89 4.58
N VAL A 145 16.33 -8.65 4.94
CA VAL A 145 16.65 -8.12 6.27
C VAL A 145 15.80 -8.86 7.31
N LYS A 146 16.44 -9.55 8.25
CA LYS A 146 15.77 -10.27 9.33
C LYS A 146 15.78 -9.50 10.63
N HIS A 147 16.92 -8.92 11.01
CA HIS A 147 17.07 -8.22 12.30
C HIS A 147 17.69 -6.84 12.08
N ILE A 148 17.26 -5.86 12.87
CA ILE A 148 17.81 -4.51 12.90
C ILE A 148 18.09 -4.15 14.36
N ARG A 149 19.27 -3.61 14.63
CA ARG A 149 19.60 -3.06 15.95
C ARG A 149 20.31 -1.72 15.82
N ARG A 150 20.21 -0.92 16.87
CA ARG A 150 20.97 0.32 17.00
C ARG A 150 22.24 0.08 17.80
N LEU A 151 23.38 0.53 17.27
CA LEU A 151 24.68 0.45 17.94
C LEU A 151 24.90 1.65 18.87
N ASP A 152 25.78 1.50 19.86
CA ASP A 152 26.18 2.59 20.77
C ASP A 152 26.83 3.77 20.02
N SER A 153 27.47 3.49 18.88
CA SER A 153 28.02 4.49 17.96
C SER A 153 26.96 5.32 17.22
N ARG A 154 25.67 5.02 17.44
CA ARG A 154 24.52 5.53 16.67
C ARG A 154 24.51 5.06 15.21
N GLU A 155 25.28 4.06 14.83
CA GLU A 155 25.12 3.36 13.55
C GLU A 155 23.99 2.32 13.63
N TRP A 156 23.48 1.92 12.48
CA TRP A 156 22.48 0.86 12.32
C TRP A 156 23.15 -0.42 11.85
N GLU A 157 22.85 -1.54 12.52
CA GLU A 157 23.28 -2.86 12.09
C GLU A 157 22.07 -3.68 11.62
N LEU A 158 22.20 -4.28 10.44
CA LEU A 158 21.18 -5.11 9.81
C LEU A 158 21.75 -6.51 9.57
N ASN A 159 21.04 -7.53 10.04
CA ASN A 159 21.33 -8.93 9.71
C ASN A 159 20.50 -9.35 8.50
N VAL A 160 21.16 -9.73 7.42
CA VAL A 160 20.57 -10.00 6.12
C VAL A 160 20.77 -11.46 5.75
N VAL A 161 19.69 -12.11 5.32
CA VAL A 161 19.69 -13.47 4.81
C VAL A 161 19.53 -13.43 3.30
N ILE A 162 20.48 -14.03 2.59
CA ILE A 162 20.53 -14.06 1.13
C ILE A 162 19.97 -15.41 0.68
N SER A 163 18.94 -15.37 -0.15
CA SER A 163 18.41 -16.56 -0.82
C SER A 163 19.14 -16.78 -2.13
N THR A 164 19.85 -17.90 -2.24
CA THR A 164 20.50 -18.37 -3.47
C THR A 164 19.75 -19.55 -4.06
N ASP A 165 19.98 -19.87 -5.33
CA ASP A 165 19.41 -21.08 -5.97
C ASP A 165 19.92 -22.38 -5.32
N SER A 166 21.07 -22.34 -4.64
CA SER A 166 21.53 -23.39 -3.73
C SER A 166 20.76 -23.36 -2.40
N ALA A 167 20.43 -24.53 -1.85
CA ALA A 167 19.72 -24.67 -0.57
C ALA A 167 20.44 -24.07 0.66
N GLU A 168 21.67 -23.58 0.50
CA GLU A 168 22.44 -22.92 1.56
C GLU A 168 22.06 -21.43 1.67
N MET A 169 21.55 -21.03 2.83
CA MET A 169 21.22 -19.63 3.11
C MET A 169 22.45 -18.90 3.65
N ARG A 170 22.99 -17.96 2.88
CA ARG A 170 24.11 -17.10 3.33
C ARG A 170 23.59 -15.99 4.23
N GLN A 171 24.28 -15.72 5.32
CA GLN A 171 24.00 -14.57 6.20
C GLN A 171 25.12 -13.55 6.12
N VAL A 172 24.76 -12.27 6.08
CA VAL A 172 25.70 -11.15 6.11
C VAL A 172 25.21 -10.05 7.05
N THR A 173 26.14 -9.33 7.65
CA THR A 173 25.87 -8.16 8.48
C THR A 173 26.17 -6.89 7.68
N VAL A 174 25.24 -5.95 7.69
CA VAL A 174 25.32 -4.67 6.99
C VAL A 174 25.26 -3.55 8.01
N ILE A 175 26.24 -2.66 8.01
CA ILE A 175 26.32 -1.51 8.90
C ILE A 175 26.16 -0.22 8.10
N CYS A 176 25.33 0.70 8.59
CA CYS A 176 25.09 1.98 7.92
C CYS A 176 24.84 3.13 8.90
N ASP A 177 24.90 4.36 8.37
CA ASP A 177 24.75 5.58 9.15
C ASP A 177 23.29 6.06 9.11
N LYS A 178 22.60 5.82 8.00
CA LYS A 178 21.19 6.14 7.83
C LYS A 178 20.42 4.96 7.25
N LEU A 179 19.18 4.80 7.72
CA LEU A 179 18.28 3.73 7.38
C LEU A 179 16.93 4.29 6.91
N ILE A 180 16.49 3.88 5.72
CA ILE A 180 15.15 4.15 5.20
C ILE A 180 14.38 2.83 5.10
N LEU A 181 13.24 2.70 5.78
CA LEU A 181 12.34 1.57 5.62
C LEU A 181 11.28 1.89 4.57
N ALA A 182 11.34 1.23 3.43
CA ALA A 182 10.41 1.37 2.31
C ALA A 182 9.74 0.02 1.95
N THR A 183 9.46 -0.80 2.97
CA THR A 183 8.93 -2.18 2.83
C THR A 183 7.46 -2.23 2.38
N GLY A 184 6.73 -1.12 2.46
CA GLY A 184 5.34 -0.98 2.04
C GLY A 184 4.32 -1.76 2.88
N LEU A 185 3.03 -1.50 2.64
CA LEU A 185 1.93 -2.09 3.41
C LEU A 185 1.40 -3.42 2.85
N THR A 186 1.88 -3.85 1.68
CA THR A 186 1.33 -5.01 0.95
C THR A 186 2.29 -6.21 0.95
N SER A 187 3.14 -6.33 1.96
CA SER A 187 4.22 -7.32 2.00
C SER A 187 3.83 -8.60 2.75
N VAL A 188 3.14 -8.46 3.89
CA VAL A 188 2.72 -9.58 4.76
C VAL A 188 1.25 -9.91 4.52
N PRO A 189 0.91 -11.08 3.95
CA PRO A 189 -0.48 -11.52 3.78
C PRO A 189 -1.27 -11.53 5.09
N ASN A 190 -2.53 -11.09 5.04
CA ASN A 190 -3.45 -11.21 6.16
C ASN A 190 -4.29 -12.48 6.01
N LEU A 191 -3.74 -13.63 6.40
CA LEU A 191 -4.49 -14.89 6.37
C LEU A 191 -5.40 -14.99 7.61
N PRO A 192 -6.68 -15.33 7.42
CA PRO A 192 -7.57 -15.62 8.55
C PRO A 192 -7.08 -16.87 9.30
N LYS A 193 -7.23 -16.88 10.62
CA LYS A 193 -7.00 -18.07 11.44
C LYS A 193 -8.12 -19.08 11.16
N ILE A 194 -7.88 -20.00 10.23
CA ILE A 194 -8.81 -21.06 9.85
C ILE A 194 -8.18 -22.37 10.30
N LEU A 195 -8.98 -23.26 10.89
CA LEU A 195 -8.54 -24.62 11.17
C LEU A 195 -8.38 -25.34 9.82
N SER A 196 -7.14 -25.47 9.35
CA SER A 196 -6.82 -26.16 8.11
C SER A 196 -6.10 -27.47 8.44
N LEU A 197 -6.79 -28.61 8.30
CA LEU A 197 -6.18 -29.94 8.39
C LEU A 197 -5.52 -30.32 7.06
N ILE A 198 -4.72 -29.40 6.50
CA ILE A 198 -4.15 -29.53 5.16
C ILE A 198 -2.74 -30.13 5.28
N ASP A 199 -2.54 -31.30 4.66
CA ASP A 199 -1.22 -31.89 4.46
C ASP A 199 -0.30 -30.87 3.75
N PRO A 200 0.99 -30.70 4.13
CA PRO A 200 1.93 -29.87 3.40
C PRO A 200 1.95 -30.07 1.88
N ALA A 201 1.61 -31.26 1.36
CA ALA A 201 1.47 -31.53 -0.08
C ALA A 201 0.26 -30.83 -0.76
N SER A 202 -0.73 -30.37 0.02
CA SER A 202 -1.95 -29.68 -0.44
C SER A 202 -1.92 -28.16 -0.26
N LYS A 203 -0.79 -27.57 0.17
CA LYS A 203 -0.63 -26.12 0.38
C LYS A 203 -0.82 -25.28 -0.90
N ASP A 204 -0.56 -25.86 -2.07
CA ASP A 204 -0.68 -25.17 -3.37
C ASP A 204 -2.12 -24.89 -3.82
N ARG A 205 -3.11 -25.19 -2.97
CA ARG A 205 -4.54 -25.05 -3.26
C ARG A 205 -5.26 -24.07 -2.34
N VAL A 206 -4.58 -23.58 -1.30
CA VAL A 206 -5.08 -22.52 -0.43
C VAL A 206 -4.10 -21.37 -0.48
N LEU A 207 -4.38 -20.41 -1.36
CA LEU A 207 -3.47 -19.32 -1.69
C LEU A 207 -3.91 -18.02 -1.00
N HIS A 208 -2.97 -17.12 -0.78
CA HIS A 208 -3.30 -15.70 -0.69
C HIS A 208 -3.35 -15.07 -2.09
N ALA A 209 -4.09 -13.96 -2.25
CA ALA A 209 -4.11 -13.18 -3.49
C ALA A 209 -2.71 -12.73 -3.98
N LYS A 210 -1.73 -12.68 -3.07
CA LYS A 210 -0.31 -12.38 -3.36
C LYS A 210 0.31 -13.43 -4.30
N ASP A 211 -0.12 -14.69 -4.18
CA ASP A 211 0.55 -15.84 -4.80
C ASP A 211 -0.20 -16.37 -6.03
N VAL A 212 -1.33 -15.75 -6.39
CA VAL A 212 -2.11 -16.10 -7.59
C VAL A 212 -1.28 -15.97 -8.87
N GLY A 213 -0.36 -14.99 -8.92
CA GLY A 213 0.55 -14.84 -10.04
C GLY A 213 1.47 -16.05 -10.24
N VAL A 214 2.09 -16.53 -9.16
CA VAL A 214 2.91 -17.75 -9.14
C VAL A 214 2.08 -18.96 -9.54
N TRP A 215 0.90 -19.12 -8.94
CA TRP A 215 -0.02 -20.19 -9.26
C TRP A 215 -0.43 -20.17 -10.74
N ALA A 216 -0.77 -19.01 -11.31
CA ALA A 216 -1.12 -18.90 -12.72
C ALA A 216 0.06 -19.26 -13.65
N ARG A 217 1.30 -18.95 -13.27
CA ARG A 217 2.48 -19.39 -14.04
C ARG A 217 2.62 -20.90 -14.05
N ASN A 218 2.48 -21.52 -12.87
CA ASN A 218 2.70 -22.95 -12.69
C ASN A 218 1.58 -23.80 -13.32
N TYR A 219 0.32 -23.36 -13.21
CA TYR A 219 -0.85 -24.16 -13.60
C TYR A 219 -1.52 -23.72 -14.90
N LEU A 220 -1.37 -22.45 -15.32
CA LEU A 220 -1.98 -21.93 -16.55
C LEU A 220 -0.95 -21.52 -17.62
N GLY A 221 0.35 -21.68 -17.33
CA GLY A 221 1.43 -21.20 -18.19
C GLY A 221 1.41 -19.69 -18.43
N TYR A 222 0.93 -18.92 -17.44
CA TYR A 222 0.88 -17.46 -17.52
C TYR A 222 2.28 -16.87 -17.78
N ARG A 223 2.37 -15.91 -18.71
CA ARG A 223 3.59 -15.14 -18.97
C ARG A 223 3.33 -13.65 -18.76
N PRO A 224 3.88 -13.03 -17.70
CA PRO A 224 3.56 -11.63 -17.40
C PRO A 224 4.07 -10.64 -18.46
N PHE A 225 5.16 -10.96 -19.17
CA PHE A 225 5.74 -10.08 -20.18
C PHE A 225 5.52 -10.63 -21.60
N PRO A 226 4.83 -9.89 -22.49
CA PRO A 226 4.56 -10.36 -23.84
C PRO A 226 5.81 -10.44 -24.75
N ASP A 227 6.84 -9.62 -24.52
CA ASP A 227 8.02 -9.53 -25.41
C ASP A 227 9.20 -10.45 -25.06
N GLU A 228 9.12 -11.27 -24.00
CA GLU A 228 10.20 -12.25 -23.67
C GLU A 228 10.25 -13.45 -24.66
N GLU A 229 9.40 -13.45 -25.71
CA GLU A 229 9.34 -14.49 -26.74
C GLU A 229 10.60 -14.62 -27.61
N THR A 230 11.42 -13.57 -27.77
CA THR A 230 12.55 -13.60 -28.73
C THR A 230 13.94 -13.88 -28.13
N ALA A 231 14.12 -13.80 -26.81
CA ALA A 231 15.43 -14.00 -26.18
C ALA A 231 15.56 -15.35 -25.45
N ALA A 232 14.47 -15.85 -24.86
CA ALA A 232 14.47 -17.08 -24.07
C ALA A 232 14.65 -18.36 -24.92
N ASP A 233 14.34 -18.31 -26.21
CA ASP A 233 14.52 -19.42 -27.14
C ASP A 233 16.00 -19.70 -27.48
N HIS A 234 16.92 -18.78 -27.14
CA HIS A 234 18.35 -18.94 -27.40
C HIS A 234 19.21 -19.24 -26.14
N GLU A 235 18.77 -18.90 -24.93
CA GLU A 235 19.60 -19.08 -23.71
C GLU A 235 19.06 -20.11 -22.70
N ASN A 236 17.75 -20.38 -22.60
CA ASN A 236 17.20 -21.29 -21.58
C ASN A 236 16.67 -22.62 -22.16
N ALA A 237 17.56 -23.38 -22.81
CA ALA A 237 17.31 -24.77 -23.17
C ALA A 237 17.29 -25.75 -21.96
N ASN A 238 17.68 -25.28 -20.76
CA ASN A 238 17.75 -26.12 -19.55
C ASN A 238 16.61 -25.91 -18.53
N GLU A 239 15.99 -24.73 -18.41
CA GLU A 239 14.75 -24.55 -17.63
C GLU A 239 13.50 -25.07 -18.38
N SER A 240 13.59 -25.17 -19.70
CA SER A 240 12.53 -25.72 -20.57
C SER A 240 12.36 -27.24 -20.47
N LYS A 241 13.02 -27.95 -19.53
CA LYS A 241 12.86 -29.40 -19.34
C LYS A 241 11.78 -29.79 -18.33
N THR A 242 11.37 -28.90 -17.42
CA THR A 242 10.28 -29.16 -16.46
C THR A 242 8.92 -28.62 -16.91
N LEU A 243 8.88 -27.77 -17.94
CA LEU A 243 7.65 -27.13 -18.46
C LEU A 243 7.03 -27.83 -19.70
N LYS A 244 7.51 -29.03 -20.07
CA LYS A 244 7.22 -29.67 -21.37
C LYS A 244 6.05 -30.68 -21.42
N HIS A 245 5.04 -30.62 -20.54
CA HIS A 245 3.92 -31.60 -20.60
C HIS A 245 2.48 -31.08 -20.57
N HIS A 246 2.19 -29.77 -20.62
CA HIS A 246 0.81 -29.28 -20.45
C HIS A 246 0.18 -28.52 -21.63
N GLN A 247 0.74 -28.61 -22.85
CA GLN A 247 0.18 -27.86 -24.00
C GLN A 247 -1.20 -28.38 -24.48
N ASP A 248 -1.61 -29.60 -24.10
CA ASP A 248 -2.88 -30.22 -24.56
C ASP A 248 -3.70 -30.90 -23.44
N GLU A 249 -3.33 -30.75 -22.16
CA GLU A 249 -4.10 -31.32 -21.05
C GLU A 249 -5.17 -30.33 -20.55
N ASP A 250 -6.44 -30.78 -20.50
CA ASP A 250 -7.53 -29.99 -19.88
C ASP A 250 -7.19 -29.72 -18.41
N ILE A 251 -7.00 -28.45 -18.07
CA ILE A 251 -6.71 -28.03 -16.69
C ILE A 251 -8.00 -28.25 -15.90
N PRO A 252 -8.04 -29.18 -14.92
CA PRO A 252 -9.26 -29.58 -14.26
C PRO A 252 -9.64 -28.59 -13.15
N LEU A 253 -9.76 -27.30 -13.47
CA LEU A 253 -10.25 -26.27 -12.54
C LEU A 253 -11.75 -26.07 -12.75
N ARG A 254 -12.55 -26.65 -11.86
CA ARG A 254 -14.03 -26.63 -11.94
C ARG A 254 -14.63 -25.63 -10.98
N SER A 255 -14.05 -25.48 -9.79
CA SER A 255 -14.62 -24.68 -8.71
C SER A 255 -13.58 -23.96 -7.88
N VAL A 256 -13.78 -22.66 -7.63
CA VAL A 256 -12.88 -21.80 -6.85
C VAL A 256 -13.66 -21.06 -5.78
N VAL A 257 -13.12 -21.02 -4.56
CA VAL A 257 -13.61 -20.15 -3.48
C VAL A 257 -12.75 -18.90 -3.39
N ILE A 258 -13.37 -17.73 -3.39
CA ILE A 258 -12.67 -16.44 -3.21
C ILE A 258 -13.17 -15.81 -1.92
N TYR A 259 -12.27 -15.63 -0.95
CA TYR A 259 -12.61 -15.09 0.36
C TYR A 259 -12.12 -13.64 0.51
N GLY A 260 -13.06 -12.69 0.55
CA GLY A 260 -12.75 -11.26 0.64
C GLY A 260 -13.76 -10.39 -0.09
N GLY A 261 -13.85 -9.10 0.27
CA GLY A 261 -14.81 -8.16 -0.32
C GLY A 261 -14.18 -6.89 -0.92
N ALA A 262 -12.85 -6.79 -0.93
CA ALA A 262 -12.12 -5.62 -1.43
C ALA A 262 -11.75 -5.77 -2.92
N LYS A 263 -11.06 -4.77 -3.50
CA LYS A 263 -10.70 -4.71 -4.92
C LYS A 263 -10.10 -6.00 -5.48
N SER A 264 -9.11 -6.59 -4.81
CA SER A 264 -8.48 -7.84 -5.28
C SER A 264 -9.50 -8.99 -5.41
N ALA A 265 -10.52 -9.04 -4.55
CA ALA A 265 -11.55 -10.08 -4.67
C ALA A 265 -12.41 -9.88 -5.94
N PHE A 266 -12.75 -8.65 -6.30
CA PHE A 266 -13.49 -8.38 -7.55
C PHE A 266 -12.67 -8.77 -8.78
N ASP A 267 -11.37 -8.47 -8.78
CA ASP A 267 -10.47 -8.84 -9.89
C ASP A 267 -10.36 -10.35 -10.03
N LEU A 268 -10.18 -11.06 -8.93
CA LEU A 268 -10.07 -12.51 -8.94
C LEU A 268 -11.40 -13.18 -9.30
N VAL A 269 -12.54 -12.65 -8.85
CA VAL A 269 -13.86 -13.16 -9.25
C VAL A 269 -14.05 -13.05 -10.75
N HIS A 270 -13.69 -11.90 -11.34
CA HIS A 270 -13.72 -11.73 -12.79
C HIS A 270 -12.76 -12.71 -13.47
N PHE A 271 -11.50 -12.74 -13.03
CA PHE A 271 -10.44 -13.60 -13.61
C PHE A 271 -10.87 -15.06 -13.72
N PHE A 272 -11.30 -15.66 -12.60
CA PHE A 272 -11.67 -17.07 -12.59
C PHE A 272 -12.98 -17.33 -13.35
N ALA A 273 -13.95 -16.41 -13.29
CA ALA A 273 -15.21 -16.58 -14.01
C ALA A 273 -15.05 -16.46 -15.54
N THR A 274 -14.10 -15.65 -16.03
CA THR A 274 -13.85 -15.46 -17.47
C THR A 274 -12.74 -16.34 -18.03
N LEU A 275 -12.08 -17.16 -17.19
CA LEU A 275 -10.91 -17.95 -17.57
C LEU A 275 -11.14 -18.85 -18.80
N HIS A 276 -12.34 -19.42 -18.94
CA HIS A 276 -12.76 -20.25 -20.07
C HIS A 276 -12.78 -19.53 -21.43
N ARG A 277 -12.79 -18.19 -21.44
CA ARG A 277 -12.84 -17.38 -22.67
C ARG A 277 -11.49 -17.33 -23.40
N LYS A 278 -10.38 -17.70 -22.75
CA LYS A 278 -9.02 -17.69 -23.31
C LYS A 278 -8.67 -16.35 -23.97
N GLU A 279 -8.90 -15.24 -23.26
CA GLU A 279 -8.59 -13.91 -23.79
C GLU A 279 -7.07 -13.75 -24.03
N PRO A 280 -6.63 -13.37 -25.25
CA PRO A 280 -5.21 -13.21 -25.55
C PRO A 280 -4.48 -12.20 -24.65
N SER A 281 -5.20 -11.18 -24.18
CA SER A 281 -4.71 -10.13 -23.27
C SER A 281 -4.22 -10.66 -21.92
N LEU A 282 -4.62 -11.88 -21.53
CA LEU A 282 -4.22 -12.50 -20.26
C LEU A 282 -2.89 -13.26 -20.36
N HIS A 283 -2.31 -13.42 -21.55
CA HIS A 283 -1.04 -14.10 -21.80
C HIS A 283 -0.96 -15.50 -21.15
N LEU A 284 -2.02 -16.30 -21.32
CA LEU A 284 -2.12 -17.66 -20.80
C LEU A 284 -1.83 -18.68 -21.90
N GLN A 285 -1.09 -19.75 -21.57
CA GLN A 285 -0.89 -20.88 -22.49
C GLN A 285 -2.01 -21.92 -22.38
N GLY A 286 -2.56 -22.09 -21.18
CA GLY A 286 -3.66 -23.03 -20.91
C GLY A 286 -4.81 -22.34 -20.19
N ALA A 287 -6.03 -22.83 -20.44
CA ALA A 287 -7.21 -22.46 -19.67
C ALA A 287 -8.25 -23.59 -19.70
N PRO A 288 -9.09 -23.72 -18.67
CA PRO A 288 -10.16 -24.72 -18.63
C PRO A 288 -11.14 -24.51 -19.81
N LEU A 289 -11.65 -25.62 -20.35
CA LEU A 289 -12.62 -25.58 -21.46
C LEU A 289 -14.00 -25.10 -21.02
N ASN A 290 -14.38 -25.35 -19.77
CA ASN A 290 -15.69 -25.05 -19.22
C ASN A 290 -15.65 -23.87 -18.25
N PRO A 291 -16.76 -23.11 -18.09
CA PRO A 291 -16.84 -22.06 -17.09
C PRO A 291 -16.58 -22.56 -15.67
N VAL A 292 -15.66 -21.90 -14.97
CA VAL A 292 -15.31 -22.20 -13.58
C VAL A 292 -16.42 -21.66 -12.66
N THR A 293 -16.89 -22.47 -11.72
CA THR A 293 -17.82 -22.01 -10.69
C THR A 293 -17.07 -21.21 -9.63
N VAL A 294 -17.42 -19.94 -9.46
CA VAL A 294 -16.80 -19.05 -8.48
C VAL A 294 -17.71 -18.89 -7.27
N HIS A 295 -17.27 -19.39 -6.13
CA HIS A 295 -17.89 -19.21 -4.83
C HIS A 295 -17.28 -18.00 -4.12
N TRP A 296 -17.93 -16.84 -4.24
CA TRP A 296 -17.46 -15.61 -3.63
C TRP A 296 -18.01 -15.46 -2.20
N VAL A 297 -17.12 -15.54 -1.22
CA VAL A 297 -17.45 -15.51 0.21
C VAL A 297 -16.98 -14.18 0.82
N ILE A 298 -17.91 -13.45 1.44
CA ILE A 298 -17.66 -12.15 2.07
C ILE A 298 -18.14 -12.19 3.52
N ARG A 299 -17.23 -11.92 4.45
CA ARG A 299 -17.52 -11.90 5.88
C ARG A 299 -18.66 -10.93 6.26
N GLU A 300 -19.47 -11.32 7.25
CA GLU A 300 -20.62 -10.52 7.69
C GLU A 300 -20.27 -9.48 8.77
N ASP A 301 -19.32 -9.84 9.62
CA ASP A 301 -18.73 -9.08 10.72
C ASP A 301 -17.67 -8.08 10.25
N GLY A 302 -17.18 -8.20 9.01
CA GLY A 302 -16.28 -7.21 8.41
C GLY A 302 -16.95 -5.95 7.91
N ILE A 303 -16.10 -5.05 7.41
CA ILE A 303 -16.46 -3.77 6.77
C ILE A 303 -17.46 -3.94 5.61
N GLY A 304 -17.44 -5.10 4.95
CA GLY A 304 -18.31 -5.43 3.83
C GLY A 304 -17.64 -5.24 2.46
N PRO A 305 -18.43 -5.38 1.38
CA PRO A 305 -17.93 -5.25 0.01
C PRO A 305 -17.52 -3.80 -0.30
N ALA A 306 -16.53 -3.68 -1.17
CA ALA A 306 -16.04 -2.41 -1.68
C ALA A 306 -17.03 -1.73 -2.63
N TRP A 307 -16.99 -0.39 -2.64
CA TRP A 307 -17.60 0.40 -3.71
C TRP A 307 -16.77 0.27 -4.99
N MET A 308 -17.42 0.04 -6.13
CA MET A 308 -16.77 0.04 -7.44
C MET A 308 -17.33 1.18 -8.28
N THR A 309 -16.45 2.10 -8.65
CA THR A 309 -16.75 3.27 -9.48
C THR A 309 -16.61 2.92 -10.96
N PRO A 310 -17.34 3.59 -11.85
CA PRO A 310 -17.15 3.42 -13.28
C PRO A 310 -15.73 3.86 -13.71
N PRO A 311 -15.14 3.26 -14.76
CA PRO A 311 -13.83 3.67 -15.30
C PRO A 311 -13.70 5.15 -15.62
N THR A 312 -14.78 5.74 -16.12
CA THR A 312 -14.81 7.12 -16.56
C THR A 312 -15.95 7.87 -15.90
N SER A 313 -15.73 9.17 -15.74
CA SER A 313 -16.68 10.13 -15.20
C SER A 313 -16.87 11.25 -16.21
N SER A 314 -18.08 11.82 -16.26
CA SER A 314 -18.33 13.03 -17.05
C SER A 314 -17.92 14.26 -16.24
N SER A 315 -17.06 15.08 -16.83
CA SER A 315 -16.74 16.41 -16.33
C SER A 315 -17.95 17.33 -16.48
N VAL A 316 -17.94 18.45 -15.74
CA VAL A 316 -18.96 19.51 -15.83
C VAL A 316 -19.09 20.04 -17.26
N ASP A 317 -17.99 20.06 -18.02
CA ASP A 317 -17.95 20.49 -19.42
C ASP A 317 -18.38 19.40 -20.42
N GLY A 318 -18.92 18.26 -19.95
CA GLY A 318 -19.34 17.13 -20.79
C GLY A 318 -18.19 16.26 -21.33
N LYS A 319 -16.93 16.59 -21.04
CA LYS A 319 -15.77 15.76 -21.39
C LYS A 319 -15.72 14.49 -20.54
N ILE A 320 -15.46 13.36 -21.17
CA ILE A 320 -15.26 12.07 -20.48
C ILE A 320 -13.80 12.03 -20.00
N ILE A 321 -13.61 11.89 -18.69
CA ILE A 321 -12.29 11.79 -18.05
C ILE A 321 -12.20 10.52 -17.22
N PRO A 322 -11.00 9.95 -17.00
CA PRO A 322 -10.81 8.87 -16.05
C PRO A 322 -11.32 9.25 -14.65
N SER A 323 -12.01 8.31 -13.98
CA SER A 323 -12.64 8.59 -12.68
C SER A 323 -11.62 8.88 -11.58
N ASP A 324 -10.40 8.31 -11.65
CA ASP A 324 -9.30 8.60 -10.73
C ASP A 324 -8.77 10.03 -10.87
N GLN A 325 -8.71 10.55 -12.10
CA GLN A 325 -8.34 11.95 -12.35
C GLN A 325 -9.41 12.89 -11.82
N ALA A 326 -10.69 12.58 -12.06
CA ALA A 326 -11.80 13.33 -11.49
C ALA A 326 -11.74 13.36 -9.95
N ALA A 327 -11.44 12.20 -9.35
CA ALA A 327 -11.32 12.01 -7.91
C ALA A 327 -10.11 12.76 -7.29
N SER A 328 -9.05 12.97 -8.06
CA SER A 328 -7.78 13.55 -7.60
C SER A 328 -7.67 15.07 -7.83
N THR A 329 -8.80 15.77 -7.97
CA THR A 329 -8.81 17.23 -8.16
C THR A 329 -8.72 17.99 -6.83
N ARG A 330 -8.07 19.16 -6.83
CA ARG A 330 -8.05 20.08 -5.66
C ARG A 330 -9.44 20.52 -5.22
N LEU A 331 -10.45 20.47 -6.10
CA LEU A 331 -11.82 20.82 -5.76
C LEU A 331 -12.44 19.79 -4.81
N LEU A 332 -12.21 18.49 -5.05
CA LEU A 332 -12.75 17.43 -4.20
C LEU A 332 -12.18 17.47 -2.78
N HIS A 333 -10.92 17.91 -2.63
CA HIS A 333 -10.34 18.17 -1.32
C HIS A 333 -11.21 19.11 -0.46
N TYR A 334 -11.81 20.16 -1.05
CA TYR A 334 -12.69 21.06 -0.29
C TYR A 334 -14.07 20.46 0.03
N LEU A 335 -14.47 19.40 -0.68
CA LEU A 335 -15.72 18.68 -0.44
C LEU A 335 -15.57 17.56 0.60
N ASP A 336 -14.33 17.13 0.86
CA ASP A 336 -14.02 16.17 1.90
C ASP A 336 -14.29 16.76 3.29
N PRO A 337 -14.70 15.91 4.26
CA PRO A 337 -14.92 16.34 5.62
C PRO A 337 -13.59 16.74 6.27
N SER A 338 -13.28 18.03 6.31
CA SER A 338 -12.07 18.56 6.96
C SER A 338 -12.27 18.67 8.48
N CYS A 339 -11.27 18.21 9.25
CA CYS A 339 -11.19 18.41 10.69
C CYS A 339 -10.40 19.65 11.10
N ASP A 340 -9.82 20.37 10.13
CA ASP A 340 -9.06 21.58 10.42
C ASP A 340 -9.95 22.70 10.97
N ASP A 341 -9.32 23.50 11.83
CA ASP A 341 -9.91 24.72 12.35
C ASP A 341 -10.13 25.69 11.18
N GLN A 342 -11.36 26.17 11.02
CA GLN A 342 -11.66 27.12 9.96
C GLN A 342 -10.96 28.43 10.27
N PRO A 343 -10.24 29.05 9.32
CA PRO A 343 -9.61 30.33 9.56
C PRO A 343 -10.66 31.42 9.88
N THR A 344 -10.30 32.31 10.80
CA THR A 344 -11.19 33.39 11.26
C THR A 344 -10.59 34.79 11.12
N ARG A 345 -9.35 34.97 10.63
CA ARG A 345 -8.68 36.28 10.70
C ARG A 345 -8.21 36.82 9.36
N LEU A 346 -8.63 38.07 9.10
CA LEU A 346 -8.00 38.96 8.14
C LEU A 346 -6.77 39.56 8.82
N ARG A 347 -5.58 39.18 8.38
CA ARG A 347 -4.34 39.75 8.92
C ARG A 347 -3.91 40.90 8.02
N VAL A 348 -3.77 42.07 8.62
CA VAL A 348 -3.26 43.26 7.95
C VAL A 348 -1.80 43.42 8.37
N SER A 349 -0.86 42.95 7.56
CA SER A 349 0.56 43.19 7.81
C SER A 349 1.01 44.52 7.23
N ARG A 350 1.84 45.25 7.98
CA ARG A 350 2.45 46.51 7.53
C ARG A 350 3.71 46.16 6.72
N GLY A 351 3.75 46.51 5.44
CA GLY A 351 4.95 46.32 4.62
C GLY A 351 6.14 47.13 5.14
N SER A 352 7.36 46.66 4.86
CA SER A 352 8.62 47.29 5.32
C SER A 352 8.84 48.73 4.83
N HIS A 353 8.06 49.17 3.84
CA HIS A 353 8.00 50.56 3.39
C HIS A 353 6.63 51.17 3.70
N GLY A 354 6.39 51.52 4.96
CA GLY A 354 5.59 52.67 5.44
C GLY A 354 4.14 52.93 4.99
N ALA A 355 3.62 52.31 3.93
CA ALA A 355 2.36 52.71 3.29
C ALA A 355 1.49 51.56 2.76
N VAL A 356 2.02 50.36 2.52
CA VAL A 356 1.21 49.24 1.97
C VAL A 356 0.84 48.27 3.08
N ARG A 357 -0.47 48.20 3.39
CA ARG A 357 -1.10 47.18 4.23
C ARG A 357 -1.34 45.94 3.36
N LYS A 358 -0.58 44.86 3.56
CA LYS A 358 -0.83 43.58 2.89
C LYS A 358 -1.91 42.85 3.68
N LEU A 359 -3.09 42.70 3.05
CA LEU A 359 -4.13 41.80 3.54
C LEU A 359 -3.71 40.38 3.22
N SER A 360 -3.35 39.60 4.24
CA SER A 360 -3.27 38.14 4.13
C SER A 360 -4.54 37.54 4.76
N VAL A 361 -5.22 36.73 3.96
CA VAL A 361 -6.33 35.90 4.42
C VAL A 361 -5.74 34.53 4.71
N GLU A 362 -5.74 34.10 5.96
CA GLU A 362 -5.31 32.74 6.30
C GLU A 362 -6.45 31.74 5.99
N GLY A 363 -6.10 30.55 5.50
CA GLY A 363 -6.95 29.37 5.22
C GLY A 363 -8.02 29.42 4.09
N SER A 364 -8.79 28.33 3.95
CA SER A 364 -9.70 28.10 2.81
C SER A 364 -11.14 28.59 3.04
N TRP A 365 -11.48 29.73 2.42
CA TRP A 365 -12.85 30.27 2.40
C TRP A 365 -13.88 29.28 1.83
N LEU A 366 -13.46 28.41 0.90
CA LEU A 366 -14.30 27.38 0.29
C LEU A 366 -14.75 26.34 1.31
N VAL A 367 -13.84 25.87 2.17
CA VAL A 367 -14.16 24.93 3.25
C VAL A 367 -15.17 25.55 4.21
N ARG A 368 -14.99 26.82 4.57
CA ARG A 368 -15.95 27.55 5.42
C ARG A 368 -17.31 27.70 4.75
N LEU A 369 -17.35 28.01 3.45
CA LEU A 369 -18.61 28.12 2.71
C LEU A 369 -19.34 26.78 2.60
N LEU A 370 -18.61 25.70 2.34
CA LEU A 370 -19.17 24.36 2.13
C LEU A 370 -19.54 23.65 3.44
N HIS A 371 -18.74 23.80 4.49
CA HIS A 371 -18.93 23.04 5.74
C HIS A 371 -19.33 23.91 6.94
N GLY A 372 -19.04 25.21 6.92
CA GLY A 372 -19.31 26.13 8.02
C GLY A 372 -20.79 26.47 8.22
N ASN A 373 -21.59 26.56 7.15
CA ASN A 373 -23.01 26.89 7.23
C ASN A 373 -23.94 25.70 6.89
N SER A 374 -25.21 25.77 7.29
CA SER A 374 -26.20 24.70 7.11
C SER A 374 -26.54 24.42 5.64
N LEU A 375 -26.51 25.44 4.78
CA LEU A 375 -26.78 25.33 3.35
C LEU A 375 -25.66 24.58 2.62
N GLY A 376 -24.40 24.97 2.84
CA GLY A 376 -23.23 24.27 2.32
C GLY A 376 -23.25 22.80 2.73
N ARG A 377 -23.47 22.50 4.01
CA ARG A 377 -23.58 21.12 4.50
C ARG A 377 -24.74 20.35 3.86
N TRP A 378 -25.84 21.02 3.55
CA TRP A 378 -26.94 20.42 2.82
C TRP A 378 -26.55 20.13 1.36
N LEU A 379 -25.87 21.05 0.68
CA LEU A 379 -25.36 20.88 -0.68
C LEU A 379 -24.37 19.71 -0.77
N THR A 380 -23.37 19.68 0.11
CA THR A 380 -22.38 18.60 0.19
C THR A 380 -23.07 17.25 0.43
N ARG A 381 -24.02 17.16 1.38
CA ARG A 381 -24.78 15.91 1.60
C ARG A 381 -25.61 15.50 0.38
N ARG A 382 -26.22 16.44 -0.33
CA ARG A 382 -26.99 16.17 -1.54
C ARG A 382 -26.09 15.66 -2.67
N LEU A 383 -24.90 16.23 -2.81
CA LEU A 383 -23.88 15.80 -3.77
C LEU A 383 -23.47 14.35 -3.50
N TRP A 384 -23.03 14.02 -2.29
CA TRP A 384 -22.57 12.67 -1.95
C TRP A 384 -23.68 11.62 -2.04
N ARG A 385 -24.91 11.94 -1.65
CA ARG A 385 -26.08 11.05 -1.90
C ARG A 385 -26.40 10.89 -3.38
N SER A 386 -26.06 11.88 -4.20
CA SER A 386 -26.16 11.75 -5.65
C SER A 386 -25.12 10.75 -6.15
N VAL A 387 -23.86 10.87 -5.71
CA VAL A 387 -22.78 9.93 -6.05
C VAL A 387 -23.14 8.51 -5.66
N ASP A 388 -23.56 8.27 -4.41
CA ASP A 388 -23.98 6.94 -3.93
C ASP A 388 -25.05 6.32 -4.86
N ARG A 389 -26.11 7.08 -5.19
CA ARG A 389 -27.18 6.60 -6.08
C ARG A 389 -26.69 6.31 -7.50
N HIS A 390 -25.74 7.07 -8.03
CA HIS A 390 -25.17 6.79 -9.35
C HIS A 390 -24.35 5.50 -9.32
N LEU A 391 -23.55 5.26 -8.27
CA LEU A 391 -22.81 4.03 -8.12
C LEU A 391 -23.72 2.81 -7.93
N GLU A 392 -24.78 2.94 -7.13
CA GLU A 392 -25.77 1.88 -6.94
C GLU A 392 -26.46 1.51 -8.26
N LYS A 393 -26.81 2.50 -9.07
CA LYS A 393 -27.39 2.29 -10.41
C LYS A 393 -26.39 1.66 -11.38
N PHE A 394 -25.13 2.09 -11.35
CA PHE A 394 -24.06 1.52 -12.19
C PHE A 394 -23.83 0.04 -11.88
N ALA A 395 -23.78 -0.32 -10.60
CA ALA A 395 -23.64 -1.71 -10.15
C ALA A 395 -24.90 -2.56 -10.38
N GLN A 396 -26.07 -1.91 -10.47
CA GLN A 396 -27.39 -2.54 -10.55
C GLN A 396 -27.64 -3.52 -9.39
N TYR A 397 -27.40 -3.09 -8.15
CA TYR A 397 -27.53 -3.97 -6.98
C TYR A 397 -28.93 -4.59 -6.81
N ASP A 398 -29.97 -3.92 -7.34
CA ASP A 398 -31.35 -4.38 -7.24
C ASP A 398 -31.75 -5.41 -8.32
N SER A 399 -30.84 -5.77 -9.25
CA SER A 399 -31.17 -6.65 -10.38
C SER A 399 -31.41 -8.12 -10.00
N ASP A 400 -30.73 -8.62 -8.96
CA ASP A 400 -30.74 -10.03 -8.54
C ASP A 400 -30.53 -10.12 -7.02
N PRO A 401 -31.21 -11.03 -6.29
CA PRO A 401 -30.93 -11.31 -4.88
C PRO A 401 -29.44 -11.49 -4.53
N LYS A 402 -28.60 -12.04 -5.42
CA LYS A 402 -27.15 -12.16 -5.17
C LYS A 402 -26.44 -10.81 -5.23
N MET A 403 -26.89 -9.89 -6.08
CA MET A 403 -26.32 -8.54 -6.21
C MET A 403 -26.63 -7.69 -4.98
N GLN A 404 -27.81 -7.86 -4.38
CA GLN A 404 -28.17 -7.15 -3.14
C GLN A 404 -27.20 -7.48 -1.98
N ARG A 405 -26.62 -8.68 -1.97
CA ARG A 405 -25.62 -9.09 -0.96
C ARG A 405 -24.29 -8.33 -1.11
N LEU A 406 -24.01 -7.79 -2.30
CA LEU A 406 -22.82 -7.01 -2.62
C LEU A 406 -22.98 -5.51 -2.34
N ARG A 407 -24.16 -5.04 -1.93
CA ARG A 407 -24.39 -3.63 -1.62
C ARG A 407 -23.59 -3.23 -0.37
N PRO A 408 -22.72 -2.20 -0.44
CA PRO A 408 -22.01 -1.68 0.72
C PRO A 408 -22.98 -1.11 1.76
N ARG A 409 -22.63 -1.22 3.05
CA ARG A 409 -23.50 -0.77 4.17
C ARG A 409 -23.43 0.73 4.41
N ASN A 410 -22.29 1.35 4.07
CA ASN A 410 -21.98 2.74 4.35
C ASN A 410 -21.85 3.54 3.04
N SER A 411 -22.13 4.83 3.10
CA SER A 411 -21.95 5.78 2.00
C SER A 411 -20.48 5.85 1.58
N VAL A 412 -20.21 6.18 0.32
CA VAL A 412 -18.85 6.34 -0.24
C VAL A 412 -18.04 7.35 0.57
N ILE A 413 -18.65 8.49 0.93
CA ILE A 413 -18.00 9.56 1.69
C ILE A 413 -17.65 9.17 3.13
N SER A 414 -18.20 8.06 3.63
CA SER A 414 -17.83 7.62 4.97
C SER A 414 -16.42 7.06 5.00
N CYS A 415 -15.83 6.71 3.84
CA CYS A 415 -14.53 6.07 3.65
C CYS A 415 -14.32 4.79 4.46
N ILE A 416 -15.39 4.24 5.06
CA ILE A 416 -15.36 3.00 5.84
C ILE A 416 -15.21 1.80 4.90
N SER A 417 -15.95 1.81 3.79
CA SER A 417 -15.89 0.73 2.79
C SER A 417 -14.75 1.01 1.81
N PRO A 418 -13.92 0.01 1.43
CA PRO A 418 -12.90 0.21 0.42
C PRO A 418 -13.53 0.71 -0.88
N ILE A 419 -12.81 1.55 -1.63
CA ILE A 419 -13.24 2.07 -2.92
C ILE A 419 -12.29 1.53 -3.99
N GLY A 420 -12.85 1.18 -5.14
CA GLY A 420 -12.08 0.86 -6.33
C GLY A 420 -12.76 1.27 -7.62
N ILE A 421 -12.08 1.05 -8.74
CA ILE A 421 -12.63 1.25 -10.08
C ILE A 421 -12.92 -0.12 -10.70
N ALA A 422 -14.03 -0.22 -11.43
CA ALA A 422 -14.39 -1.41 -12.16
C ALA A 422 -13.53 -1.52 -13.43
N ASN A 423 -12.32 -2.07 -13.32
CA ASN A 423 -11.33 -2.10 -14.42
C ASN A 423 -11.82 -2.87 -15.65
N GLN A 424 -12.70 -3.84 -15.45
CA GLN A 424 -13.25 -4.69 -16.50
C GLN A 424 -14.60 -4.14 -16.95
N SER A 425 -14.78 -3.93 -18.26
CA SER A 425 -16.02 -3.35 -18.79
C SER A 425 -17.25 -4.23 -18.52
N ASP A 426 -17.05 -5.55 -18.47
CA ASP A 426 -18.08 -6.55 -18.23
C ASP A 426 -18.07 -7.09 -16.79
N LEU A 427 -17.42 -6.39 -15.84
CA LEU A 427 -17.28 -6.83 -14.45
C LEU A 427 -18.61 -7.25 -13.84
N TRP A 428 -19.61 -6.37 -13.93
CA TRP A 428 -20.92 -6.60 -13.32
C TRP A 428 -21.72 -7.68 -14.04
N ASP A 429 -21.58 -7.79 -15.36
CA ASP A 429 -22.23 -8.85 -16.15
C ASP A 429 -21.65 -10.22 -15.81
N THR A 430 -20.33 -10.29 -15.62
CA THR A 430 -19.64 -11.50 -15.18
C THR A 430 -20.07 -11.91 -13.77
N ILE A 431 -20.20 -10.98 -12.83
CA ILE A 431 -20.72 -11.27 -11.48
C ILE A 431 -22.20 -11.72 -11.53
N ARG A 432 -22.99 -11.19 -12.47
CA ARG A 432 -24.38 -11.60 -12.71
C ARG A 432 -24.50 -12.98 -13.38
N SER A 433 -23.44 -13.53 -13.97
CA SER A 433 -23.47 -14.88 -14.55
C SER A 433 -23.87 -15.97 -13.54
N PRO A 434 -24.53 -17.07 -13.96
CA PRO A 434 -24.94 -18.14 -13.06
C PRO A 434 -23.77 -18.90 -12.41
N HIS A 435 -22.57 -18.77 -12.97
CA HIS A 435 -21.34 -19.40 -12.47
C HIS A 435 -20.78 -18.71 -11.22
N VAL A 436 -21.16 -17.44 -10.95
CA VAL A 436 -20.74 -16.70 -9.76
C VAL A 436 -21.82 -16.77 -8.68
N LYS A 437 -21.46 -17.36 -7.54
CA LYS A 437 -22.32 -17.54 -6.36
C LYS A 437 -21.80 -16.70 -5.21
N VAL A 438 -22.63 -15.81 -4.66
CA VAL A 438 -22.24 -14.86 -3.59
C VAL A 438 -22.78 -15.31 -2.23
N TYR A 439 -21.89 -15.39 -1.24
CA TYR A 439 -22.19 -15.78 0.13
C TYR A 439 -21.77 -14.69 1.10
N ARG A 440 -22.66 -14.33 2.03
CA ARG A 440 -22.33 -13.54 3.21
C ARG A 440 -22.10 -14.52 4.37
N ALA A 441 -20.83 -14.84 4.61
CA ALA A 441 -20.40 -15.89 5.52
C ALA A 441 -18.90 -15.75 5.83
N SER A 442 -18.45 -16.41 6.90
CA SER A 442 -17.04 -16.55 7.25
C SER A 442 -16.61 -18.01 7.09
N ILE A 443 -15.39 -18.25 6.63
CA ILE A 443 -14.83 -19.61 6.53
C ILE A 443 -14.32 -20.02 7.92
N GLU A 444 -14.76 -21.18 8.41
CA GLU A 444 -14.39 -21.72 9.72
C GLU A 444 -13.28 -22.78 9.61
N ALA A 445 -13.39 -23.66 8.62
CA ALA A 445 -12.42 -24.72 8.35
C ALA A 445 -12.33 -25.03 6.85
N VAL A 446 -11.17 -25.56 6.43
CA VAL A 446 -10.94 -26.09 5.09
C VAL A 446 -10.28 -27.46 5.23
N ASP A 447 -10.97 -28.49 4.76
CA ASP A 447 -10.51 -29.88 4.85
C ASP A 447 -10.23 -30.45 3.46
N ALA A 448 -9.16 -31.22 3.35
CA ALA A 448 -8.86 -32.01 2.17
C ALA A 448 -9.67 -33.31 2.20
N MET A 449 -10.35 -33.62 1.10
CA MET A 449 -11.10 -34.86 0.96
C MET A 449 -10.33 -35.84 0.06
N PRO A 450 -9.91 -37.01 0.58
CA PRO A 450 -9.36 -38.08 -0.24
C PRO A 450 -10.47 -38.65 -1.14
N GLU A 451 -10.21 -38.79 -2.44
CA GLU A 451 -11.19 -39.30 -3.39
C GLU A 451 -11.46 -40.80 -3.23
N GLY A 452 -12.68 -41.22 -3.57
CA GLY A 452 -13.03 -42.63 -3.77
C GLY A 452 -12.34 -43.22 -5.01
N ARG A 453 -12.08 -44.54 -5.00
CA ARG A 453 -11.32 -45.29 -6.03
C ARG A 453 -11.52 -44.79 -7.47
N GLY A 454 -10.50 -44.16 -8.06
CA GLY A 454 -10.33 -44.11 -9.52
C GLY A 454 -9.81 -42.81 -10.16
N THR A 455 -9.76 -41.68 -9.45
CA THR A 455 -9.27 -40.40 -10.00
C THR A 455 -8.09 -39.85 -9.19
N LYS A 456 -7.17 -39.13 -9.86
CA LYS A 456 -5.91 -38.62 -9.28
C LYS A 456 -6.06 -37.22 -8.63
N HIS A 457 -7.28 -36.72 -8.39
CA HIS A 457 -7.51 -35.32 -8.03
C HIS A 457 -8.19 -35.16 -6.68
N GLU A 458 -7.44 -35.02 -5.60
CA GLU A 458 -8.03 -34.63 -4.30
C GLU A 458 -8.89 -33.37 -4.45
N THR A 459 -9.93 -33.19 -3.64
CA THR A 459 -10.74 -31.95 -3.65
C THR A 459 -10.88 -31.39 -2.24
N LEU A 460 -11.19 -30.09 -2.14
CA LEU A 460 -11.36 -29.40 -0.87
C LEU A 460 -12.83 -29.29 -0.49
N GLN A 461 -13.08 -29.38 0.81
CA GLN A 461 -14.35 -29.06 1.45
C GLN A 461 -14.17 -27.80 2.30
N VAL A 462 -15.00 -26.79 2.07
CA VAL A 462 -14.96 -25.52 2.79
C VAL A 462 -16.19 -25.40 3.69
N PHE A 463 -15.94 -25.27 4.99
CA PHE A 463 -16.97 -25.07 6.01
C PHE A 463 -17.18 -23.57 6.22
N LEU A 464 -18.41 -23.14 5.99
CA LEU A 464 -18.86 -21.77 6.22
C LEU A 464 -19.68 -21.73 7.51
N ASN A 465 -19.63 -20.57 8.17
CA ASN A 465 -20.48 -20.31 9.32
C ASN A 465 -21.98 -20.54 8.99
N ARG A 466 -22.75 -20.95 10.01
CA ARG A 466 -24.15 -21.41 9.89
C ARG A 466 -24.33 -22.79 9.25
N ASN A 467 -23.41 -23.72 9.50
CA ASN A 467 -23.48 -25.12 9.08
C ASN A 467 -23.63 -25.31 7.55
N ARG A 468 -23.08 -24.38 6.76
CA ARG A 468 -23.07 -24.50 5.29
C ARG A 468 -21.75 -25.12 4.85
N ARG A 469 -21.82 -26.05 3.91
CA ARG A 469 -20.64 -26.71 3.33
C ARG A 469 -20.59 -26.49 1.83
N LEU A 470 -19.40 -26.18 1.33
CA LEU A 470 -19.08 -26.17 -0.10
C LEU A 470 -18.18 -27.38 -0.36
N ASN A 471 -18.59 -28.26 -1.26
CA ASN A 471 -17.86 -29.49 -1.59
C ASN A 471 -17.24 -29.35 -2.98
N ASN A 472 -16.26 -30.21 -3.28
CA ASN A 472 -15.60 -30.31 -4.60
C ASN A 472 -14.98 -28.97 -5.03
N ILE A 473 -14.24 -28.33 -4.13
CA ILE A 473 -13.52 -27.09 -4.40
C ILE A 473 -12.09 -27.43 -4.83
N ASP A 474 -11.62 -26.83 -5.93
CA ASP A 474 -10.28 -27.11 -6.44
C ASP A 474 -9.23 -26.13 -5.90
N LEU A 475 -9.67 -24.91 -5.60
CA LEU A 475 -8.81 -23.81 -5.16
C LEU A 475 -9.55 -22.88 -4.19
N VAL A 476 -8.86 -22.47 -3.12
CA VAL A 476 -9.31 -21.40 -2.21
C VAL A 476 -8.33 -20.24 -2.31
N VAL A 477 -8.83 -19.04 -2.58
CA VAL A 477 -8.03 -17.82 -2.68
C VAL A 477 -8.47 -16.81 -1.62
N HIS A 478 -7.57 -16.52 -0.69
CA HIS A 478 -7.74 -15.49 0.33
C HIS A 478 -7.38 -14.11 -0.23
N ALA A 479 -8.39 -13.31 -0.55
CA ALA A 479 -8.29 -11.89 -0.88
C ALA A 479 -8.56 -11.02 0.36
N THR A 480 -7.89 -11.35 1.46
CA THR A 480 -8.16 -10.83 2.82
C THR A 480 -7.29 -9.64 3.21
N GLY A 481 -6.49 -9.12 2.29
CA GLY A 481 -5.65 -7.94 2.47
C GLY A 481 -4.30 -8.27 3.08
N TYR A 482 -3.64 -7.25 3.64
CA TYR A 482 -2.28 -7.37 4.16
C TYR A 482 -2.21 -6.85 5.59
N LYS A 483 -1.30 -7.40 6.38
CA LYS A 483 -0.99 -6.90 7.73
C LYS A 483 -0.09 -5.67 7.56
N PRO A 484 -0.42 -4.52 8.18
CA PRO A 484 0.33 -3.27 8.03
C PRO A 484 1.56 -3.24 8.95
N ILE A 485 2.36 -4.30 8.91
CA ILE A 485 3.52 -4.52 9.78
C ILE A 485 4.80 -4.60 8.95
N VAL A 486 5.90 -4.19 9.55
CA VAL A 486 7.24 -4.46 9.02
C VAL A 486 7.66 -5.87 9.50
N PRO A 487 7.90 -6.85 8.63
CA PRO A 487 8.29 -8.22 9.00
C PRO A 487 9.79 -8.31 9.32
N ILE A 488 10.27 -7.40 10.17
CA ILE A 488 11.66 -7.30 10.61
C ILE A 488 11.67 -7.27 12.13
N VAL A 489 12.62 -7.99 12.73
CA VAL A 489 12.83 -8.01 14.18
C VAL A 489 13.71 -6.83 14.56
N PHE A 490 13.27 -6.03 15.52
CA PHE A 490 14.09 -4.97 16.10
C PHE A 490 14.71 -5.45 17.41
N GLN A 491 15.95 -5.06 17.66
CA GLN A 491 16.68 -5.42 18.88
C GLN A 491 17.20 -4.14 19.57
N PRO A 492 16.84 -3.89 20.85
CA PRO A 492 15.84 -4.63 21.64
C PRO A 492 14.45 -4.56 21.00
N LEU A 493 13.52 -5.44 21.43
CA LEU A 493 12.18 -5.51 20.83
C LEU A 493 11.40 -4.18 20.96
N SER A 494 11.59 -3.44 22.06
CA SER A 494 11.04 -2.09 22.28
C SER A 494 11.40 -1.10 21.19
N LEU A 495 12.56 -1.25 20.55
CA LEU A 495 13.05 -0.32 19.54
C LEU A 495 12.02 -0.10 18.42
N ARG A 496 11.23 -1.13 18.09
CA ARG A 496 10.16 -0.99 17.10
C ARG A 496 9.14 0.09 17.48
N LEU A 497 8.68 0.06 18.73
CA LEU A 497 7.68 0.99 19.28
C LEU A 497 8.28 2.38 19.49
N ASP A 498 9.54 2.46 19.90
CA ASP A 498 10.32 3.70 20.03
C ASP A 498 10.48 4.41 18.67
N LEU A 499 10.65 3.63 17.61
CA LEU A 499 10.67 4.14 16.23
C LEU A 499 9.28 4.52 15.71
N GLY A 500 8.21 4.27 16.48
CA GLY A 500 6.84 4.59 16.10
C GLY A 500 6.25 3.62 15.09
N LEU A 501 6.76 2.39 14.97
CA LEU A 501 6.21 1.39 14.06
C LEU A 501 5.05 0.60 14.72
N SER A 502 4.11 0.10 13.91
CA SER A 502 2.99 -0.73 14.36
C SER A 502 3.46 -2.06 14.98
N ALA A 503 2.84 -2.54 16.05
CA ALA A 503 3.16 -3.83 16.68
C ALA A 503 1.90 -4.58 17.15
N PHE A 504 2.00 -5.89 17.38
CA PHE A 504 0.89 -6.69 17.90
C PHE A 504 0.88 -6.72 19.43
N SER A 505 -0.28 -6.53 20.05
CA SER A 505 -0.52 -6.74 21.49
C SER A 505 -1.07 -8.15 21.75
N LYS A 506 -0.43 -8.91 22.64
CA LYS A 506 -1.03 -10.10 23.23
C LYS A 506 -1.76 -9.71 24.52
N HIS A 507 -3.09 -9.75 24.51
CA HIS A 507 -3.81 -9.85 25.77
C HIS A 507 -5.17 -10.55 25.61
N ARG A 508 -5.35 -11.58 26.45
CA ARG A 508 -6.51 -12.48 26.60
C ARG A 508 -6.90 -13.29 25.36
N GLU A 509 -6.26 -14.44 25.20
CA GLU A 509 -6.86 -15.73 25.56
C GLU A 509 -5.74 -16.78 25.47
N GLY A 510 -5.46 -17.46 26.59
CA GLY A 510 -4.56 -18.58 26.58
C GLY A 510 -5.23 -19.71 25.81
N LEU A 511 -4.71 -20.03 24.63
CA LEU A 511 -4.77 -21.33 23.95
C LEU A 511 -3.88 -21.24 22.69
N LEU A 512 -2.70 -21.87 22.83
CA LEU A 512 -1.93 -22.62 21.83
C LEU A 512 -1.96 -22.15 20.36
N GLU A 513 -0.88 -21.52 19.91
CA GLU A 513 0.06 -22.03 18.89
C GLU A 513 1.14 -20.99 18.58
N GLN A 514 2.38 -21.45 18.40
CA GLN A 514 3.54 -20.61 18.05
C GLN A 514 3.47 -20.26 16.56
N ASP A 515 2.94 -19.08 16.23
CA ASP A 515 3.22 -18.43 14.95
C ASP A 515 4.72 -18.05 14.94
N GLU A 516 5.57 -18.89 14.33
CA GLU A 516 7.04 -18.70 14.25
C GLU A 516 7.46 -17.37 13.58
N ASP A 517 6.55 -16.73 12.83
CA ASP A 517 6.78 -15.44 12.14
C ASP A 517 6.19 -14.22 12.86
N SER A 518 5.52 -14.40 14.01
CA SER A 518 5.05 -13.28 14.84
C SER A 518 5.97 -13.10 16.04
N HIS A 519 7.04 -12.33 15.86
CA HIS A 519 7.94 -11.99 16.95
C HIS A 519 7.16 -11.24 18.04
N VAL A 520 7.06 -11.88 19.20
CA VAL A 520 6.28 -11.46 20.35
C VAL A 520 7.13 -10.45 21.14
N GLU A 521 6.69 -9.21 21.21
CA GLU A 521 7.33 -8.18 22.05
C GLU A 521 7.02 -8.43 23.53
N ASP A 522 7.91 -7.98 24.42
CA ASP A 522 7.67 -8.05 25.86
C ASP A 522 6.36 -7.33 26.18
N ASP A 523 5.39 -8.07 26.72
CA ASP A 523 4.04 -7.58 26.97
C ASP A 523 4.11 -6.28 27.79
N ARG A 524 5.03 -6.16 28.76
CA ARG A 524 5.05 -4.97 29.64
C ARG A 524 5.34 -3.66 28.90
N GLU A 525 6.38 -3.61 28.07
CA GLU A 525 6.76 -2.37 27.35
C GLU A 525 5.72 -1.99 26.30
N THR A 526 5.22 -2.99 25.58
CA THR A 526 4.11 -2.86 24.63
C THR A 526 2.87 -2.27 25.29
N TRP A 527 2.54 -2.74 26.49
CA TRP A 527 1.41 -2.25 27.28
C TRP A 527 1.61 -0.81 27.75
N VAL A 528 2.81 -0.42 28.17
CA VAL A 528 3.11 0.96 28.60
C VAL A 528 3.04 1.94 27.41
N HIS A 529 3.63 1.59 26.27
CA HIS A 529 3.51 2.40 25.04
C HIS A 529 2.04 2.52 24.60
N GLY A 530 1.30 1.42 24.64
CA GLY A 530 -0.14 1.39 24.36
C GLY A 530 -0.92 2.35 25.27
N LEU A 531 -0.67 2.31 26.58
CA LEU A 531 -1.35 3.18 27.56
C LEU A 531 -1.07 4.68 27.31
N LYS A 532 0.17 5.06 26.99
CA LYS A 532 0.51 6.45 26.64
C LYS A 532 -0.38 6.95 25.50
N TRP A 533 -0.41 6.21 24.39
CA TRP A 533 -1.17 6.60 23.21
C TRP A 533 -2.68 6.50 23.39
N LEU A 534 -3.18 5.55 24.19
CA LEU A 534 -4.61 5.43 24.49
C LEU A 534 -5.15 6.69 25.18
N ASN A 535 -4.38 7.30 26.09
CA ASN A 535 -4.78 8.53 26.76
C ASN A 535 -4.84 9.71 25.78
N ILE A 536 -3.79 9.90 24.98
CA ILE A 536 -3.71 10.98 23.97
C ILE A 536 -4.83 10.82 22.93
N ASP A 537 -4.97 9.62 22.36
CA ASP A 537 -6.02 9.31 21.37
C ASP A 537 -7.42 9.49 21.96
N GLY A 538 -7.64 9.17 23.23
CA GLY A 538 -8.92 9.36 23.90
C GLY A 538 -9.33 10.84 23.96
N LEU A 539 -8.39 11.72 24.32
CA LEU A 539 -8.59 13.16 24.34
C LEU A 539 -8.84 13.71 22.93
N THR A 540 -7.95 13.35 21.99
CA THR A 540 -8.05 13.77 20.58
C THR A 540 -9.36 13.30 19.94
N ALA A 541 -9.80 12.07 20.21
CA ALA A 541 -11.05 11.54 19.66
C ALA A 541 -12.28 12.34 20.08
N ASN A 542 -12.28 12.92 21.28
CA ASN A 542 -13.38 13.78 21.70
C ASN A 542 -13.39 15.09 20.92
N VAL A 543 -12.23 15.71 20.72
CA VAL A 543 -12.07 16.93 19.92
C VAL A 543 -12.47 16.68 18.46
N VAL A 544 -11.93 15.63 17.83
CA VAL A 544 -12.25 15.28 16.44
C VAL A 544 -13.74 14.97 16.27
N ARG A 545 -14.36 14.21 17.19
CA ARG A 545 -15.79 13.95 17.16
C ARG A 545 -16.62 15.22 17.34
N GLN A 546 -16.23 16.13 18.22
CA GLN A 546 -16.91 17.40 18.40
C GLN A 546 -16.87 18.22 17.10
N ARG A 547 -15.68 18.38 16.50
CA ARG A 547 -15.50 19.04 15.20
C ARG A 547 -16.34 18.40 14.09
N LEU A 548 -16.47 17.07 14.07
CA LEU A 548 -17.31 16.35 13.10
C LEU A 548 -18.82 16.43 13.38
N SER A 549 -19.24 16.50 14.65
CA SER A 549 -20.65 16.46 15.08
C SER A 549 -21.33 17.83 15.12
N GLU A 550 -20.65 18.88 15.58
CA GLU A 550 -21.10 20.28 15.50
C GLU A 550 -21.32 20.70 14.04
N ARG A 551 -20.59 20.07 13.11
CA ARG A 551 -20.73 20.22 11.66
C ARG A 551 -21.81 19.31 11.07
N GLY A 552 -22.84 18.94 11.83
CA GLY A 552 -24.12 18.43 11.30
C GLY A 552 -24.12 16.97 10.83
N ARG A 553 -23.14 16.14 11.23
CA ARG A 553 -23.32 14.68 11.25
C ARG A 553 -24.27 14.33 12.41
N ARG A 554 -25.58 14.54 12.23
CA ARG A 554 -26.53 13.55 12.74
C ARG A 554 -26.23 12.28 11.94
N SER A 555 -25.35 11.46 12.50
CA SER A 555 -25.17 10.07 12.07
C SER A 555 -26.55 9.52 11.76
N THR A 556 -26.74 8.94 10.58
CA THR A 556 -27.80 7.94 10.44
C THR A 556 -27.71 7.02 11.65
N ASN A 557 -28.83 6.76 12.34
CA ASN A 557 -28.95 5.92 13.54
C ASN A 557 -28.57 4.44 13.30
N ARG A 558 -27.50 4.17 12.56
CA ARG A 558 -26.82 2.88 12.58
C ARG A 558 -25.61 3.09 13.47
N ALA A 559 -25.70 2.49 14.66
CA ALA A 559 -24.57 2.35 15.55
C ALA A 559 -23.34 1.97 14.72
N TRP A 560 -22.28 2.74 14.88
CA TRP A 560 -20.99 2.34 14.37
C TRP A 560 -20.73 0.98 15.02
N PRO A 561 -20.38 -0.06 14.25
CA PRO A 561 -19.89 -1.26 14.89
C PRO A 561 -18.61 -0.83 15.60
N ILE A 562 -18.72 -0.60 16.91
CA ILE A 562 -17.63 -0.83 17.83
C ILE A 562 -17.34 -2.30 17.58
N SER A 563 -16.34 -2.59 16.76
CA SER A 563 -15.72 -3.91 16.79
C SER A 563 -15.30 -4.08 18.23
N THR A 564 -16.08 -4.85 18.99
CA THR A 564 -15.78 -5.22 20.37
C THR A 564 -14.56 -6.13 20.45
N ALA A 565 -14.02 -6.57 19.30
CA ALA A 565 -12.64 -6.98 19.20
C ALA A 565 -11.76 -5.73 19.14
N GLN A 566 -11.22 -5.35 20.30
CA GLN A 566 -10.05 -4.47 20.41
C GLN A 566 -9.01 -4.93 19.37
N PRO A 567 -8.43 -4.03 18.57
CA PRO A 567 -7.41 -4.46 17.64
C PRO A 567 -6.24 -5.08 18.42
N GLN A 568 -5.84 -6.27 18.00
CA GLN A 568 -4.60 -6.91 18.44
C GLN A 568 -3.37 -6.14 17.93
N LEU A 569 -3.52 -5.00 17.28
CA LEU A 569 -2.48 -4.26 16.57
C LEU A 569 -2.50 -2.78 16.98
N PHE A 570 -1.32 -2.18 17.09
CA PHE A 570 -1.13 -0.75 17.32
C PHE A 570 -0.86 -0.05 15.99
N SER A 571 -1.45 1.14 15.80
CA SER A 571 -1.22 2.00 14.65
C SER A 571 0.20 2.58 14.65
N HIS A 572 0.75 2.87 13.47
CA HIS A 572 2.02 3.59 13.34
C HIS A 572 1.93 4.99 13.96
N ARG A 573 3.00 5.41 14.63
CA ARG A 573 3.15 6.68 15.37
C ARG A 573 4.31 7.49 14.83
N LEU A 574 4.28 7.71 13.52
CA LEU A 574 5.32 8.42 12.77
C LEU A 574 4.90 9.86 12.53
N PHE A 575 5.76 10.82 12.88
CA PHE A 575 5.51 12.22 12.55
C PHE A 575 5.54 12.38 11.02
N ARG A 576 4.50 13.03 10.47
CA ARG A 576 4.26 13.13 9.01
C ARG A 576 4.25 11.77 8.29
N ARG A 577 3.97 10.68 9.02
CA ARG A 577 3.99 9.30 8.51
C ARG A 577 5.37 8.85 8.01
N MET A 578 6.44 9.53 8.42
CA MET A 578 7.78 9.28 7.91
C MET A 578 8.84 9.07 8.99
N ILE A 579 8.85 9.85 10.07
CA ILE A 579 9.99 9.82 11.02
C ILE A 579 9.57 9.53 12.44
N SER A 580 10.48 8.93 13.20
CA SER A 580 10.28 8.69 14.63
C SER A 580 10.33 10.01 15.39
N PRO A 581 9.27 10.39 16.13
CA PRO A 581 9.30 11.57 16.98
C PRO A 581 10.35 11.49 18.11
N GLN A 582 10.82 10.29 18.47
CA GLN A 582 11.83 10.10 19.54
C GLN A 582 13.21 10.48 19.03
N LEU A 583 13.58 9.96 17.87
CA LEU A 583 14.85 10.30 17.24
C LEU A 583 14.92 11.79 16.89
N VAL A 584 13.79 12.41 16.53
CA VAL A 584 13.74 13.86 16.27
C VAL A 584 14.15 14.66 17.50
N GLU A 585 13.58 14.33 18.66
CA GLU A 585 13.85 14.96 19.96
C GLU A 585 15.31 14.78 20.39
N GLU A 586 15.91 13.62 20.11
CA GLU A 586 17.32 13.34 20.36
C GLU A 586 18.29 14.05 19.39
N GLY A 587 17.76 14.80 18.41
CA GLY A 587 18.55 15.44 17.36
C GLY A 587 19.08 14.46 16.31
N ASP A 588 18.59 13.23 16.30
CA ASP A 588 18.99 12.18 15.36
C ASP A 588 18.19 12.27 14.05
N ARG A 589 18.92 12.20 12.93
CA ARG A 589 18.42 12.29 11.55
C ARG A 589 18.80 11.06 10.73
N SER A 590 18.93 9.90 11.38
CA SER A 590 19.42 8.66 10.76
C SER A 590 18.32 7.69 10.32
N PHE A 591 17.04 7.92 10.66
CA PHE A 591 15.98 6.94 10.39
C PHE A 591 14.73 7.59 9.80
N ALA A 592 14.22 6.98 8.73
CA ALA A 592 12.95 7.34 8.12
C ALA A 592 12.21 6.11 7.60
N VAL A 593 10.92 6.28 7.38
CA VAL A 593 10.00 5.29 6.86
C VAL A 593 9.23 5.92 5.70
N MET A 594 8.98 5.16 4.64
CA MET A 594 8.24 5.64 3.46
C MET A 594 7.18 4.63 3.04
N GLY A 595 6.07 5.15 2.51
CA GLY A 595 4.98 4.32 1.99
C GLY A 595 4.08 3.67 3.03
N VAL A 596 4.08 4.17 4.28
CA VAL A 596 3.15 3.76 5.34
C VAL A 596 1.88 4.61 5.27
N LEU A 597 1.21 4.59 4.12
CA LEU A 597 -0.08 5.24 3.88
C LEU A 597 -0.81 4.66 2.66
N TYR A 598 -2.12 4.82 2.62
CA TYR A 598 -2.93 4.56 1.42
C TYR A 598 -3.31 5.87 0.75
N THR A 599 -3.14 5.98 -0.57
CA THR A 599 -3.51 7.19 -1.31
C THR A 599 -3.88 6.85 -2.75
N SER A 600 -4.77 7.65 -3.33
CA SER A 600 -5.13 7.57 -4.75
C SER A 600 -4.09 8.20 -5.67
N THR A 601 -3.09 8.92 -5.16
CA THR A 601 -2.04 9.59 -5.97
C THR A 601 -0.65 9.14 -5.52
N ILE A 602 -0.41 7.84 -5.63
CA ILE A 602 0.76 7.21 -5.00
C ILE A 602 2.10 7.73 -5.51
N ALA A 603 2.24 8.01 -6.82
CA ALA A 603 3.50 8.46 -7.39
C ALA A 603 3.89 9.86 -6.88
N VAL A 604 2.96 10.81 -6.92
CA VAL A 604 3.16 12.18 -6.39
C VAL A 604 3.50 12.15 -4.90
N VAL A 605 2.76 11.38 -4.11
CA VAL A 605 3.00 11.26 -2.67
C VAL A 605 4.38 10.64 -2.41
N ALA A 606 4.78 9.62 -3.18
CA ALA A 606 6.09 9.00 -3.05
C ALA A 606 7.24 9.99 -3.34
N GLU A 607 7.11 10.85 -4.35
CA GLU A 607 8.10 11.90 -4.64
C GLU A 607 8.18 12.94 -3.53
N VAL A 608 7.04 13.42 -3.02
CA VAL A 608 7.00 14.40 -1.93
C VAL A 608 7.63 13.80 -0.66
N GLN A 609 7.30 12.55 -0.32
CA GLN A 609 7.94 11.86 0.81
C GLN A 609 9.44 11.71 0.58
N ALA A 610 9.89 11.34 -0.63
CA ALA A 610 11.31 11.17 -0.93
C ALA A 610 12.10 12.47 -0.75
N LEU A 611 11.57 13.60 -1.24
CA LEU A 611 12.18 14.92 -1.10
C LEU A 611 12.24 15.33 0.38
N TRP A 612 11.15 15.13 1.11
CA TRP A 612 11.08 15.46 2.52
C TRP A 612 12.03 14.61 3.37
N VAL A 613 12.09 13.31 3.13
CA VAL A 613 13.02 12.39 3.80
C VAL A 613 14.47 12.71 3.45
N ALA A 614 14.78 13.01 2.19
CA ALA A 614 16.13 13.42 1.79
C ALA A 614 16.55 14.71 2.52
N ALA A 615 15.66 15.71 2.61
CA ALA A 615 15.90 16.93 3.38
C ALA A 615 16.09 16.65 4.88
N PHE A 616 15.31 15.75 5.46
CA PHE A 616 15.46 15.33 6.86
C PHE A 616 16.82 14.68 7.12
N LEU A 617 17.17 13.65 6.34
CA LEU A 617 18.38 12.87 6.52
C LEU A 617 19.66 13.68 6.28
N THR A 618 19.61 14.71 5.42
CA THR A 618 20.75 15.60 5.11
C THR A 618 20.84 16.82 6.04
N GLY A 619 19.92 16.96 7.01
CA GLY A 619 19.87 18.12 7.92
C GLY A 619 19.38 19.41 7.24
N GLY A 620 18.69 19.31 6.10
CA GLY A 620 18.18 20.44 5.35
C GLY A 620 17.18 21.31 6.13
N PHE A 621 16.42 20.73 7.06
CA PHE A 621 15.50 21.48 7.94
C PHE A 621 16.21 22.25 9.07
N ASP A 622 17.47 21.93 9.35
CA ASP A 622 18.21 22.48 10.48
C ASP A 622 19.09 23.69 10.07
N ARG A 623 19.27 23.93 8.76
CA ARG A 623 20.09 25.04 8.23
C ARG A 623 19.30 26.35 8.19
N PRO A 624 19.86 27.48 8.66
CA PRO A 624 19.29 28.79 8.36
C PRO A 624 19.44 29.07 6.86
N SER A 625 18.36 29.48 6.21
CA SER A 625 18.40 29.89 4.80
C SER A 625 19.33 31.10 4.65
N GLU A 626 20.52 30.92 4.06
CA GLU A 626 21.41 32.03 3.74
C GLU A 626 20.69 33.00 2.79
N GLY A 627 20.56 34.27 3.22
CA GLY A 627 19.97 35.34 2.40
C GLY A 627 18.48 35.64 2.62
N CYS A 628 17.74 34.86 3.40
CA CYS A 628 16.35 35.21 3.75
C CYS A 628 16.33 36.04 5.03
N LYS A 629 15.92 37.32 4.94
CA LYS A 629 15.59 38.13 6.13
C LYS A 629 14.47 37.40 6.90
N PRO A 630 14.44 37.47 8.24
CA PRO A 630 13.37 36.84 9.01
C PRO A 630 12.04 37.52 8.66
N SER A 631 11.31 36.96 7.70
CA SER A 631 9.87 37.11 7.62
C SER A 631 9.26 36.18 8.67
N ASP A 632 8.19 36.61 9.33
CA ASP A 632 7.45 35.86 10.34
C ASP A 632 6.90 34.50 9.86
N ASP A 633 7.02 34.16 8.56
CA ASP A 633 6.84 32.79 8.04
C ASP A 633 8.10 31.95 8.30
N THR A 634 8.27 31.50 9.55
CA THR A 634 9.31 30.52 9.89
C THR A 634 8.97 29.16 9.27
N GLY A 635 9.73 28.74 8.26
CA GLY A 635 9.67 27.37 7.74
C GLY A 635 9.85 26.32 8.84
N LEU A 636 9.38 25.09 8.61
CA LEU A 636 9.44 23.98 9.57
C LEU A 636 10.87 23.78 10.10
N ARG A 637 11.07 24.04 11.40
CA ARG A 637 12.32 23.76 12.12
C ARG A 637 12.10 22.64 13.10
N LEU A 638 12.71 21.49 12.84
CA LEU A 638 12.54 20.31 13.70
C LEU A 638 13.18 20.51 15.08
N ASN A 639 14.27 21.28 15.17
CA ASN A 639 14.94 21.58 16.43
C ASN A 639 14.10 22.41 17.42
N THR A 640 13.05 23.10 16.95
CA THR A 640 12.17 23.90 17.80
C THR A 640 10.83 23.21 18.09
N LEU A 641 10.59 22.04 17.49
CA LEU A 641 9.32 21.34 17.62
C LEU A 641 9.35 20.43 18.86
N SER A 642 8.44 20.66 19.81
CA SER A 642 8.38 19.85 21.03
C SER A 642 7.81 18.45 20.77
N ARG A 643 8.21 17.48 21.61
CA ARG A 643 7.70 16.11 21.55
C ARG A 643 6.19 16.02 21.70
N ASP A 644 5.63 16.76 22.66
CA ASP A 644 4.19 16.81 22.90
C ASP A 644 3.42 17.31 21.68
N ARG A 645 4.00 18.27 20.93
CA ARG A 645 3.39 18.79 19.72
C ARG A 645 3.36 17.74 18.61
N MET A 646 4.45 17.01 18.42
CA MET A 646 4.49 15.90 17.47
C MET A 646 3.50 14.80 17.85
N ASP A 647 3.44 14.41 19.12
CA ASP A 647 2.53 13.37 19.61
C ASP A 647 1.06 13.76 19.41
N HIS A 648 0.70 15.03 19.62
CA HIS A 648 -0.66 15.52 19.33
C HIS A 648 -1.01 15.43 17.83
N ILE A 649 -0.10 15.87 16.95
CA ILE A 649 -0.31 15.82 15.49
C ILE A 649 -0.48 14.37 15.03
N ILE A 650 0.39 13.47 15.51
CA ILE A 650 0.30 12.03 15.23
C ILE A 650 -1.04 11.46 15.72
N SER A 651 -1.48 11.84 16.91
CA SER A 651 -2.76 11.39 17.45
C SER A 651 -3.94 11.90 16.62
N GLU A 652 -3.92 13.16 16.17
CA GLU A 652 -4.95 13.71 15.29
C GLU A 652 -5.05 12.94 13.98
N ASP A 653 -3.92 12.66 13.34
CA ASP A 653 -3.85 11.87 12.10
C ASP A 653 -4.45 10.45 12.30
N VAL A 654 -3.97 9.73 13.33
CA VAL A 654 -4.40 8.34 13.61
C VAL A 654 -5.88 8.28 14.01
N VAL A 655 -6.33 9.20 14.86
CA VAL A 655 -7.73 9.26 15.32
C VAL A 655 -8.65 9.63 14.17
N LEU A 656 -8.25 10.59 13.34
CA LEU A 656 -9.02 10.95 12.15
C LEU A 656 -9.17 9.76 11.22
N ALA A 657 -8.07 9.06 10.90
CA ALA A 657 -8.09 7.88 10.06
C ALA A 657 -9.00 6.76 10.62
N LYS A 658 -8.93 6.50 11.93
CA LYS A 658 -9.81 5.55 12.63
C LYS A 658 -11.28 5.96 12.53
N LEU A 659 -11.58 7.25 12.71
CA LEU A 659 -12.95 7.77 12.66
C LEU A 659 -13.51 7.85 11.24
N THR A 660 -12.68 8.07 10.22
CA THR A 660 -13.12 8.04 8.81
C THR A 660 -13.08 6.63 8.23
N GLY A 661 -12.87 5.60 9.05
CA GLY A 661 -13.09 4.21 8.64
C GLY A 661 -11.97 3.60 7.81
N ASN A 662 -10.77 4.18 7.82
CA ASN A 662 -9.59 3.56 7.22
C ASN A 662 -9.11 2.42 8.14
N GLY A 663 -9.82 1.30 8.10
CA GLY A 663 -9.73 0.18 9.05
C GLY A 663 -8.48 -0.70 8.94
N LEU A 664 -7.34 -0.13 8.57
CA LEU A 664 -6.06 -0.84 8.51
C LEU A 664 -5.05 -0.30 9.53
N GLU A 665 -5.45 0.57 10.47
CA GLU A 665 -4.53 1.19 11.44
C GLU A 665 -3.32 1.89 10.80
N VAL A 666 -3.51 2.27 9.54
CA VAL A 666 -2.62 3.11 8.76
C VAL A 666 -3.46 4.20 8.16
N ASP A 667 -2.91 5.40 8.15
CA ASP A 667 -3.57 6.57 7.61
C ASP A 667 -3.79 6.44 6.10
N ALA A 668 -4.96 6.87 5.63
CA ALA A 668 -5.20 7.09 4.22
C ALA A 668 -5.27 8.59 3.93
N ILE A 669 -4.57 9.04 2.89
CA ILE A 669 -4.59 10.42 2.41
C ILE A 669 -5.48 10.50 1.17
N HIS A 670 -6.60 11.20 1.31
CA HIS A 670 -7.22 11.91 0.19
C HIS A 670 -6.45 13.21 0.00
N VAL A 671 -6.00 13.49 -1.22
CA VAL A 671 -5.04 14.57 -1.54
C VAL A 671 -5.39 15.86 -0.80
N SER A 672 -4.59 16.14 0.24
CA SER A 672 -4.38 17.46 0.78
C SER A 672 -2.88 17.67 0.72
N LEU A 673 -2.42 18.39 -0.31
CA LEU A 673 -1.05 18.91 -0.30
C LEU A 673 -0.81 19.76 0.96
N ASP A 674 -1.90 20.32 1.51
CA ASP A 674 -1.89 21.01 2.79
C ASP A 674 -1.68 20.07 3.98
N THR A 675 -1.91 18.75 3.98
CA THR A 675 -1.52 17.92 5.15
C THR A 675 -0.05 17.47 5.12
N MET A 676 0.61 17.50 3.96
CA MET A 676 2.06 17.29 3.86
C MET A 676 2.88 18.58 4.03
N ILE A 677 2.32 19.73 3.61
CA ILE A 677 2.99 21.04 3.64
C ILE A 677 2.44 21.93 4.77
N CYS A 678 1.15 21.85 5.08
CA CYS A 678 0.44 22.66 6.07
C CYS A 678 0.14 21.86 7.36
N SER A 679 1.13 21.86 8.25
CA SER A 679 0.78 22.21 9.65
C SER A 679 1.82 23.19 10.21
N CYS A 680 2.27 24.10 9.34
CA CYS A 680 2.70 25.44 9.79
C CYS A 680 1.48 26.31 10.15
N GLU A 681 0.25 25.90 9.81
CA GLU A 681 -0.97 26.68 10.08
C GLU A 681 -1.75 26.26 11.35
N THR A 682 -1.15 25.46 12.23
CA THR A 682 -1.63 25.36 13.62
C THR A 682 -0.63 26.05 14.55
N LEU A 683 -0.51 27.36 14.38
CA LEU A 683 -0.02 28.31 15.37
C LEU A 683 -0.88 29.56 15.26
N ASP A 684 -1.97 29.58 16.02
CA ASP A 684 -2.08 30.65 17.00
C ASP A 684 -1.28 30.17 18.22
#